data_AF-A0A8S1E536-F1
#
_entry.id   AF-A0A8S1E536-F1
#
_cell.length_a   1.000
_cell.length_b   1.000
_cell.length_c   1.000
_cell.angle_alpha   90.00
_cell.angle_beta   90.00
_cell.angle_gamma   90.00
#
_symmetry.space_group_name_H-M   'P 1'
#
loop_
_entity.id
_entity.type
_entity.pdbx_description
1 polymer ?
#
loop_
_entity_poly.entity_id
_entity_poly.type
_entity_poly.pdbx_seq_one_letter_code
_entity_poly.pdbx_strand_id
1 'polypeptide(L)'
;MASELCALGRGQQLRVPGWLCVAAGVPPEEMQPPPSTLVCLLLLAGAAVAVPRERLFPFGRQYGDSQLTPDDEGSSPEIELAVPVKFYDEEYSTIYVSINGLVSFLTEIPAFYNMPFPLEYPVIAPLYTDVDTRRGGSIFYRETNDSTLLTRASETIGYSFSNGRGFQATSLFIASWIDVGYFEEGSDKANTFQTVIASDSATSYVFLLYADQGVQWIQGKGKGSRADARAQAGLMAHDGRLTSLRGSGTDQVKNLDKWTNADEPGMWIFFTGPLNEGENVQLPDIPVSFVPQGGAATCAFGASECHSKAECVNYPDGFCCLCQDGYYGNGKNCLQDVRDKVKYPHVREEHIPLRVNGKVSGTLNGIRLEQLDLQCYIVTTDTRAYTAISKVPNELGFNMQSLNVIGTSLAWLFAKPTKSAKNGFELTGGVYNHTSSIYFSSTGDRVTVVQRFLGMDVFDQLKTEIFVTGSIPSIAANNRIESDDFDEIYTRTGPGVVKAHHNRDIKIGGSDNMLPFTVDQTIEYQECAAQESDVTTLRLKLERNYILYEEREQIVRYATNSKIGPLGDDDPCRENKLNCGEHSTCLVENDEAKCVCEKGYQFLYDDGTNAPHCVDVNECITGQHRCNQEAICLNEPGTYRCQCKSGFRGDGHICESEF
;
A
#
# COMPACT_ATOMS: atom_id res chain seq x y z
N MET A 1 47.01 27.36 26.24
CA MET A 1 46.58 28.71 26.68
C MET A 1 45.42 28.47 27.65
N ALA A 2 45.72 28.27 28.93
CA ALA A 2 45.67 29.29 30.00
C ALA A 2 44.20 29.70 30.31
N SER A 3 43.65 29.17 31.43
CA SER A 3 43.22 29.88 32.66
C SER A 3 41.76 30.38 32.56
N GLU A 4 40.83 30.31 33.54
CA GLU A 4 40.83 30.55 35.00
C GLU A 4 39.35 30.33 35.48
N LEU A 5 38.99 29.70 36.62
CA LEU A 5 38.67 30.28 37.98
C LEU A 5 37.89 29.17 38.77
N CYS A 6 38.30 28.64 39.95
CA CYS A 6 38.13 29.10 41.35
C CYS A 6 36.66 29.42 41.78
N ALA A 7 36.09 29.09 42.95
CA ALA A 7 36.52 28.42 44.19
C ALA A 7 35.31 28.29 45.17
N LEU A 8 35.52 27.62 46.33
CA LEU A 8 34.74 27.53 47.60
C LEU A 8 33.84 26.28 47.76
N GLY A 9 33.92 25.44 48.82
CA GLY A 9 34.79 25.38 50.00
C GLY A 9 34.20 24.45 51.09
N ARG A 10 35.09 23.77 51.86
CA ARG A 10 34.92 23.08 53.17
C ARG A 10 34.04 21.79 53.17
N GLY A 11 34.44 20.61 53.66
CA GLY A 11 35.59 20.16 54.45
C GLY A 11 35.13 19.43 55.72
N GLN A 12 35.31 18.11 55.84
CA GLN A 12 35.85 17.43 57.04
C GLN A 12 35.94 15.89 56.87
N GLN A 13 37.16 15.37 57.12
CA GLN A 13 37.55 13.97 57.31
C GLN A 13 37.66 13.64 58.81
N LEU A 14 37.42 12.38 59.20
CA LEU A 14 37.98 11.70 60.39
C LEU A 14 38.18 10.22 60.00
N ARG A 15 39.41 9.79 59.68
CA ARG A 15 40.48 9.18 60.52
C ARG A 15 40.28 7.70 60.93
N VAL A 16 41.25 6.90 60.47
CA VAL A 16 41.59 5.48 60.73
C VAL A 16 42.25 5.29 62.11
N PRO A 17 42.37 4.06 62.65
CA PRO A 17 43.59 3.22 62.51
C PRO A 17 43.27 1.70 62.39
N GLY A 18 44.06 0.71 61.97
CA GLY A 18 45.51 0.43 61.87
C GLY A 18 45.77 -1.00 62.43
N TRP A 19 46.86 -1.69 61.98
CA TRP A 19 47.61 -2.87 62.53
C TRP A 19 47.95 -3.91 61.41
N LEU A 20 49.20 -3.98 60.88
CA LEU A 20 50.37 -4.88 61.17
C LEU A 20 50.12 -6.39 60.88
N CYS A 21 50.97 -7.27 60.29
CA CYS A 21 52.35 -7.27 59.76
C CYS A 21 52.68 -8.66 59.07
N VAL A 22 53.51 -8.66 58.00
CA VAL A 22 54.72 -9.51 57.71
C VAL A 22 54.67 -10.98 57.20
N ALA A 23 55.42 -11.19 56.09
CA ALA A 23 56.31 -12.31 55.63
C ALA A 23 55.83 -13.58 54.86
N ALA A 24 56.23 -13.59 53.57
CA ALA A 24 57.07 -14.57 52.82
C ALA A 24 56.83 -16.11 52.89
N GLY A 25 56.64 -16.70 51.70
CA GLY A 25 56.89 -18.11 51.37
C GLY A 25 56.64 -18.43 49.88
N VAL A 26 57.65 -18.92 49.18
CA VAL A 26 57.64 -19.53 47.82
C VAL A 26 57.98 -21.02 48.04
N PRO A 27 57.39 -22.06 47.39
CA PRO A 27 57.57 -22.42 45.96
C PRO A 27 56.39 -23.23 45.33
N PRO A 28 56.55 -24.10 44.30
CA PRO A 28 56.51 -23.85 42.84
C PRO A 28 55.35 -24.59 42.09
N GLU A 29 55.26 -24.40 40.76
CA GLU A 29 54.77 -25.29 39.66
C GLU A 29 53.58 -26.25 39.90
N GLU A 30 52.61 -26.53 39.03
CA GLU A 30 52.32 -26.32 37.61
C GLU A 30 50.88 -26.86 37.41
N MET A 31 49.97 -26.16 36.71
CA MET A 31 48.86 -26.79 35.98
C MET A 31 48.17 -25.76 35.07
N GLN A 32 48.44 -25.84 33.77
CA GLN A 32 47.70 -25.13 32.72
C GLN A 32 46.36 -25.86 32.43
N PRO A 33 45.26 -25.13 32.16
CA PRO A 33 44.08 -25.70 31.50
C PRO A 33 44.26 -25.76 29.98
N PRO A 34 43.53 -26.65 29.26
CA PRO A 34 43.72 -26.87 27.84
C PRO A 34 43.15 -25.71 26.99
N PRO A 35 43.59 -25.56 25.73
CA PRO A 35 43.08 -24.52 24.85
C PRO A 35 41.66 -24.88 24.41
N SER A 36 40.69 -24.07 24.81
CA SER A 36 39.35 -24.07 24.21
C SER A 36 39.47 -23.57 22.76
N THR A 37 39.31 -24.51 21.83
CA THR A 37 39.14 -24.29 20.41
C THR A 37 37.96 -23.34 20.18
N LEU A 38 38.26 -22.13 19.71
CA LEU A 38 37.27 -21.20 19.19
C LEU A 38 36.75 -21.78 17.87
N VAL A 39 35.69 -22.57 17.93
CA VAL A 39 34.88 -22.87 16.75
C VAL A 39 34.08 -21.60 16.47
N CYS A 40 34.62 -20.74 15.61
CA CYS A 40 33.82 -19.74 14.90
C CYS A 40 32.82 -20.52 14.04
N LEU A 41 31.64 -20.78 14.59
CA LEU A 41 30.44 -21.01 13.80
C LEU A 41 30.15 -19.70 13.08
N LEU A 42 30.72 -19.55 11.89
CA LEU A 42 30.16 -18.68 10.86
C LEU A 42 28.76 -19.22 10.57
N LEU A 43 27.77 -18.71 11.30
CA LEU A 43 26.40 -18.67 10.81
C LEU A 43 26.45 -17.78 9.58
N LEU A 44 26.67 -18.39 8.42
CA LEU A 44 26.24 -17.84 7.15
C LEU A 44 24.73 -17.73 7.25
N ALA A 45 24.24 -16.60 7.76
CA ALA A 45 22.93 -16.13 7.39
C ALA A 45 22.99 -15.95 5.87
N GLY A 46 22.55 -16.96 5.13
CA GLY A 46 22.33 -16.85 3.71
C GLY A 46 21.27 -15.79 3.51
N ALA A 47 21.68 -14.53 3.35
CA ALA A 47 20.84 -13.56 2.69
C ALA A 47 20.49 -14.17 1.33
N ALA A 48 19.20 -14.35 1.06
CA ALA A 48 18.74 -14.83 -0.23
C ALA A 48 19.33 -13.91 -1.30
N VAL A 49 20.25 -14.42 -2.10
CA VAL A 49 20.80 -13.66 -3.23
C VAL A 49 19.81 -13.84 -4.37
N ALA A 50 19.28 -12.73 -4.89
CA ALA A 50 18.45 -12.69 -6.09
C ALA A 50 19.15 -13.35 -7.29
N VAL A 51 18.43 -13.57 -8.41
CA VAL A 51 19.02 -14.15 -9.64
C VAL A 51 20.30 -13.38 -9.99
N PRO A 52 21.52 -13.94 -9.77
CA PRO A 52 22.75 -13.30 -10.19
C PRO A 52 22.66 -13.12 -11.70
N ARG A 53 23.24 -12.05 -12.22
CA ARG A 53 23.20 -11.75 -13.66
C ARG A 53 23.65 -12.93 -14.54
N GLU A 54 24.55 -13.76 -14.01
CA GLU A 54 25.06 -15.00 -14.62
C GLU A 54 24.01 -16.11 -14.76
N ARG A 55 22.95 -16.08 -13.94
CA ARG A 55 21.81 -17.01 -14.02
C ARG A 55 20.72 -16.56 -14.98
N LEU A 56 20.76 -15.35 -15.57
CA LEU A 56 19.89 -15.05 -16.71
C LEU A 56 20.15 -16.02 -17.87
N PHE A 57 19.17 -16.22 -18.75
CA PHE A 57 19.41 -16.96 -19.99
C PHE A 57 20.44 -16.19 -20.83
N PRO A 58 21.39 -16.87 -21.49
CA PRO A 58 22.46 -16.20 -22.22
C PRO A 58 21.92 -15.18 -23.23
N PHE A 59 22.47 -13.96 -23.23
CA PHE A 59 22.01 -12.86 -24.08
C PHE A 59 23.18 -12.09 -24.71
N GLY A 60 22.90 -11.40 -25.82
CA GLY A 60 23.86 -10.62 -26.60
C GLY A 60 24.17 -11.25 -27.96
N ARG A 61 24.75 -10.44 -28.86
CA ARG A 61 25.04 -10.83 -30.25
C ARG A 61 25.90 -12.09 -30.37
N GLN A 62 26.76 -12.35 -29.38
CA GLN A 62 27.61 -13.55 -29.33
C GLN A 62 26.82 -14.86 -29.22
N TYR A 63 25.55 -14.80 -28.80
CA TYR A 63 24.64 -15.94 -28.75
C TYR A 63 23.62 -15.94 -29.89
N GLY A 64 23.79 -15.05 -30.89
CA GLY A 64 22.91 -14.95 -32.06
C GLY A 64 21.76 -13.96 -31.90
N ASP A 65 21.76 -13.12 -30.85
CA ASP A 65 20.65 -12.20 -30.62
C ASP A 65 20.61 -11.06 -31.63
N SER A 66 19.40 -10.75 -32.06
CA SER A 66 19.09 -9.45 -32.64
C SER A 66 19.14 -8.38 -31.56
N GLN A 67 19.52 -7.17 -31.92
CA GLN A 67 19.62 -6.04 -30.99
C GLN A 67 18.81 -4.87 -31.55
N LEU A 68 17.97 -4.26 -30.71
CA LEU A 68 17.30 -3.02 -31.07
C LEU A 68 18.32 -1.89 -31.26
N THR A 69 18.05 -1.00 -32.21
CA THR A 69 18.82 0.23 -32.35
C THR A 69 18.60 1.11 -31.13
N PRO A 70 19.66 1.70 -30.55
CA PRO A 70 19.51 2.65 -29.45
C PRO A 70 18.59 3.80 -29.83
N ASP A 71 17.52 3.99 -29.07
CA ASP A 71 16.52 5.05 -29.23
C ASP A 71 15.79 5.31 -27.90
N ASP A 72 14.95 6.35 -27.90
CA ASP A 72 13.98 6.68 -26.85
C ASP A 72 12.71 5.82 -26.98
N GLU A 73 12.20 5.74 -28.20
CA GLU A 73 10.95 5.06 -28.51
C GLU A 73 11.19 4.15 -29.70
N GLY A 74 10.69 2.93 -29.66
CA GLY A 74 10.92 1.97 -30.73
C GLY A 74 10.48 0.55 -30.38
N SER A 75 10.38 -0.26 -31.42
CA SER A 75 10.08 -1.69 -31.31
C SER A 75 10.88 -2.47 -32.34
N SER A 76 10.98 -3.79 -32.16
CA SER A 76 11.42 -4.68 -33.21
C SER A 76 10.44 -4.64 -34.39
N PRO A 77 10.87 -5.02 -35.60
CA PRO A 77 9.91 -5.48 -36.61
C PRO A 77 9.12 -6.69 -36.07
N GLU A 78 8.08 -7.09 -36.81
CA GLU A 78 7.36 -8.33 -36.54
C GLU A 78 8.32 -9.53 -36.59
N ILE A 79 8.27 -10.35 -35.56
CA ILE A 79 9.09 -11.56 -35.43
C ILE A 79 8.16 -12.76 -35.58
N GLU A 80 8.33 -13.50 -36.66
CA GLU A 80 7.67 -14.80 -36.89
C GLU A 80 8.28 -15.86 -35.96
N LEU A 81 7.43 -16.55 -35.21
CA LEU A 81 7.83 -17.60 -34.27
C LEU A 81 7.79 -18.97 -34.96
N ALA A 82 8.85 -19.76 -34.78
CA ALA A 82 8.89 -21.14 -35.27
C ALA A 82 7.90 -22.05 -34.51
N VAL A 83 7.63 -21.73 -33.24
CA VAL A 83 6.62 -22.41 -32.41
C VAL A 83 5.69 -21.37 -31.83
N PRO A 84 4.36 -21.49 -32.03
CA PRO A 84 3.41 -20.50 -31.56
C PRO A 84 3.34 -20.48 -30.02
N VAL A 85 2.99 -19.32 -29.48
CA VAL A 85 2.80 -19.10 -28.05
C VAL A 85 1.32 -19.20 -27.72
N LYS A 86 0.99 -19.98 -26.68
CA LYS A 86 -0.33 -20.04 -26.06
C LYS A 86 -0.41 -18.98 -24.97
N PHE A 87 -1.24 -17.98 -25.17
CA PHE A 87 -1.32 -16.86 -24.25
C PHE A 87 -2.77 -16.50 -23.98
N TYR A 88 -3.19 -16.75 -22.75
CA TYR A 88 -4.57 -16.89 -22.34
C TYR A 88 -5.30 -17.94 -23.18
N ASP A 89 -6.44 -17.58 -23.73
CA ASP A 89 -7.32 -18.38 -24.58
C ASP A 89 -6.98 -18.28 -26.08
N GLU A 90 -5.90 -17.58 -26.43
CA GLU A 90 -5.49 -17.33 -27.82
C GLU A 90 -4.12 -17.96 -28.15
N GLU A 91 -3.87 -18.14 -29.46
CA GLU A 91 -2.58 -18.59 -30.02
C GLU A 91 -1.96 -17.48 -30.87
N TYR A 92 -0.68 -17.19 -30.66
CA TYR A 92 0.06 -16.17 -31.40
C TYR A 92 1.28 -16.77 -32.09
N SER A 93 1.40 -16.52 -33.39
CA SER A 93 2.55 -16.94 -34.21
C SER A 93 3.57 -15.83 -34.44
N THR A 94 3.25 -14.59 -34.04
CA THR A 94 4.16 -13.45 -34.18
C THR A 94 4.28 -12.67 -32.88
N ILE A 95 5.37 -11.92 -32.76
CA ILE A 95 5.69 -11.16 -31.54
C ILE A 95 6.52 -9.91 -31.87
N TYR A 96 6.46 -8.92 -30.98
CA TYR A 96 7.24 -7.68 -31.03
C TYR A 96 7.89 -7.42 -29.68
N VAL A 97 9.08 -6.80 -29.70
CA VAL A 97 9.81 -6.39 -28.49
C VAL A 97 9.94 -4.88 -28.49
N SER A 98 9.47 -4.22 -27.43
CA SER A 98 9.49 -2.76 -27.27
C SER A 98 10.70 -2.28 -26.48
N ILE A 99 11.18 -1.07 -26.77
CA ILE A 99 12.20 -0.40 -25.94
C ILE A 99 11.72 -0.28 -24.49
N ASN A 100 10.45 0.05 -24.30
CA ASN A 100 9.84 0.38 -23.00
C ASN A 100 9.51 -0.84 -22.13
N GLY A 101 10.10 -2.01 -22.39
CA GLY A 101 9.94 -3.18 -21.53
C GLY A 101 8.63 -3.95 -21.75
N LEU A 102 8.16 -4.01 -23.00
CA LEU A 102 7.01 -4.82 -23.40
C LEU A 102 7.39 -5.87 -24.44
N VAL A 103 6.64 -6.98 -24.39
CA VAL A 103 6.51 -7.93 -25.48
C VAL A 103 5.03 -7.99 -25.87
N SER A 104 4.70 -7.69 -27.11
CA SER A 104 3.32 -7.66 -27.62
C SER A 104 3.13 -8.65 -28.76
N PHE A 105 1.89 -9.11 -28.97
CA PHE A 105 1.60 -10.16 -29.96
C PHE A 105 0.87 -9.67 -31.21
N LEU A 106 -0.07 -8.74 -31.08
CA LEU A 106 -0.93 -8.31 -32.21
C LEU A 106 -0.36 -7.15 -33.03
N THR A 107 0.41 -6.27 -32.38
CA THR A 107 0.96 -5.06 -32.99
C THR A 107 2.20 -4.63 -32.23
N GLU A 108 3.09 -3.92 -32.91
CA GLU A 108 4.16 -3.19 -32.25
C GLU A 108 3.60 -2.09 -31.33
N ILE A 109 4.28 -1.87 -30.20
CA ILE A 109 4.01 -0.78 -29.27
C ILE A 109 5.33 0.00 -29.09
N PRO A 110 5.66 0.90 -30.04
CA PRO A 110 6.95 1.59 -30.02
C PRO A 110 7.00 2.72 -28.99
N ALA A 111 5.87 3.34 -28.66
CA ALA A 111 5.81 4.50 -27.79
C ALA A 111 5.49 4.16 -26.32
N PHE A 112 6.04 4.93 -25.39
CA PHE A 112 5.63 4.91 -23.99
C PHE A 112 4.29 5.63 -23.82
N TYR A 113 3.26 4.86 -23.49
CA TYR A 113 1.96 5.36 -23.09
C TYR A 113 1.96 5.58 -21.59
N ASN A 114 1.99 6.86 -21.21
CA ASN A 114 1.99 7.29 -19.82
C ASN A 114 0.62 7.08 -19.13
N MET A 115 0.26 5.82 -18.88
CA MET A 115 -1.04 5.37 -18.35
C MET A 115 -0.91 4.13 -17.44
N PRO A 116 -1.83 3.94 -16.47
CA PRO A 116 -1.89 2.71 -15.70
C PRO A 116 -2.41 1.56 -16.57
N PHE A 117 -2.04 0.33 -16.22
CA PHE A 117 -2.64 -0.89 -16.75
C PHE A 117 -4.17 -0.92 -16.49
N PRO A 118 -4.94 -1.62 -17.34
CA PRO A 118 -4.48 -2.40 -18.49
C PRO A 118 -4.18 -1.59 -19.76
N LEU A 119 -3.33 -2.13 -20.63
CA LEU A 119 -3.16 -1.65 -22.01
C LEU A 119 -4.22 -2.29 -22.92
N GLU A 120 -4.45 -1.72 -24.11
CA GLU A 120 -5.48 -2.20 -25.07
C GLU A 120 -5.12 -3.53 -25.74
N TYR A 121 -3.84 -3.89 -25.81
CA TYR A 121 -3.35 -5.07 -26.53
C TYR A 121 -2.82 -6.14 -25.57
N PRO A 122 -2.85 -7.43 -25.99
CA PRO A 122 -2.26 -8.50 -25.21
C PRO A 122 -0.73 -8.32 -25.15
N VAL A 123 -0.20 -8.26 -23.94
CA VAL A 123 1.23 -8.04 -23.71
C VAL A 123 1.74 -8.82 -22.51
N ILE A 124 3.02 -9.16 -22.58
CA ILE A 124 3.84 -9.50 -21.43
C ILE A 124 4.66 -8.24 -21.12
N ALA A 125 4.53 -7.73 -19.90
CA ALA A 125 5.24 -6.55 -19.43
C ALA A 125 6.18 -6.96 -18.28
N PRO A 126 7.43 -7.37 -18.56
CA PRO A 126 8.40 -7.66 -17.52
C PRO A 126 8.69 -6.42 -16.67
N LEU A 127 8.85 -5.25 -17.29
CA LEU A 127 8.95 -3.98 -16.60
C LEU A 127 8.63 -2.84 -17.55
N TYR A 128 7.36 -2.44 -17.63
CA TYR A 128 6.89 -1.34 -18.46
C TYR A 128 7.21 0.02 -17.83
N THR A 129 8.06 0.81 -18.48
CA THR A 129 8.51 2.13 -18.03
C THR A 129 9.12 2.91 -19.19
N ASP A 130 9.31 4.24 -19.04
CA ASP A 130 9.89 5.12 -20.08
C ASP A 130 11.42 4.90 -20.19
N VAL A 131 11.80 3.88 -20.96
CA VAL A 131 13.18 3.41 -21.12
C VAL A 131 13.88 4.24 -22.20
N ASP A 132 15.09 4.70 -21.91
CA ASP A 132 15.91 5.40 -22.89
C ASP A 132 17.25 4.72 -23.05
N THR A 133 17.55 4.28 -24.27
CA THR A 133 18.78 3.54 -24.58
C THR A 133 19.84 4.39 -25.28
N ARG A 134 19.58 5.68 -25.55
CA ARG A 134 20.49 6.57 -26.31
C ARG A 134 21.85 6.78 -25.65
N ARG A 135 21.90 6.73 -24.31
CA ARG A 135 23.14 6.93 -23.52
C ARG A 135 23.64 5.70 -22.78
N GLY A 136 22.95 4.57 -22.85
CA GLY A 136 23.35 3.36 -22.16
C GLY A 136 22.33 2.24 -22.26
N GLY A 137 22.82 1.01 -22.07
CA GLY A 137 22.01 -0.19 -22.12
C GLY A 137 21.81 -0.76 -23.52
N SER A 138 21.22 -1.95 -23.58
CA SER A 138 20.96 -2.65 -24.84
C SER A 138 19.80 -3.63 -24.66
N ILE A 139 19.03 -3.79 -25.73
CA ILE A 139 17.90 -4.70 -25.76
C ILE A 139 18.15 -5.77 -26.81
N PHE A 140 18.13 -7.02 -26.36
CA PHE A 140 18.44 -8.20 -27.17
C PHE A 140 17.24 -9.13 -27.24
N TYR A 141 17.05 -9.80 -28.36
CA TYR A 141 16.02 -10.83 -28.49
C TYR A 141 16.43 -11.94 -29.47
N ARG A 142 15.96 -13.16 -29.20
CA ARG A 142 16.04 -14.30 -30.11
C ARG A 142 14.99 -15.35 -29.80
N GLU A 143 14.62 -16.12 -30.83
CA GLU A 143 14.07 -17.45 -30.64
C GLU A 143 15.20 -18.49 -30.70
N THR A 144 15.15 -19.53 -29.86
CA THR A 144 16.17 -20.58 -29.82
C THR A 144 15.59 -21.95 -29.50
N ASN A 145 16.18 -22.98 -30.08
CA ASN A 145 15.90 -24.38 -29.81
C ASN A 145 17.13 -25.10 -29.20
N ASP A 146 18.02 -24.35 -28.54
CA ASP A 146 19.18 -24.93 -27.87
C ASP A 146 18.74 -25.94 -26.79
N SER A 147 19.17 -27.19 -26.94
CA SER A 147 18.73 -28.29 -26.08
C SER A 147 19.03 -28.07 -24.60
N THR A 148 20.11 -27.37 -24.28
CA THR A 148 20.50 -27.09 -22.89
C THR A 148 19.55 -26.09 -22.26
N LEU A 149 19.21 -25.02 -23.00
CA LEU A 149 18.28 -24.00 -22.53
C LEU A 149 16.85 -24.54 -22.44
N LEU A 150 16.42 -25.35 -23.41
CA LEU A 150 15.12 -26.02 -23.39
C LEU A 150 14.97 -26.96 -22.19
N THR A 151 16.01 -27.76 -21.90
CA THR A 151 16.03 -28.65 -20.73
C THR A 151 15.93 -27.84 -19.44
N ARG A 152 16.72 -26.76 -19.31
CA ARG A 152 16.68 -25.87 -18.14
C ARG A 152 15.27 -25.31 -17.89
N ALA A 153 14.61 -24.80 -18.93
CA ALA A 153 13.26 -24.25 -18.80
C ALA A 153 12.24 -25.34 -18.40
N SER A 154 12.32 -26.51 -19.04
CA SER A 154 11.41 -27.63 -18.79
C SER A 154 11.55 -28.18 -17.37
N GLU A 155 12.77 -28.35 -16.87
CA GLU A 155 13.04 -28.77 -15.49
C GLU A 155 12.50 -27.75 -14.48
N THR A 156 12.69 -26.45 -14.75
CA THR A 156 12.18 -25.39 -13.87
C THR A 156 10.65 -25.42 -13.82
N ILE A 157 9.98 -25.56 -14.97
CA ILE A 157 8.52 -25.69 -15.07
C ILE A 157 8.02 -26.92 -14.31
N GLY A 158 8.67 -28.07 -14.49
CA GLY A 158 8.29 -29.31 -13.81
C GLY A 158 8.49 -29.26 -12.29
N TYR A 159 9.39 -28.40 -11.80
CA TYR A 159 9.58 -28.14 -10.38
C TYR A 159 8.57 -27.13 -9.81
N SER A 160 8.11 -26.17 -10.61
CA SER A 160 7.15 -25.14 -10.18
C SER A 160 5.68 -25.53 -10.33
N PHE A 161 5.36 -26.39 -11.31
CA PHE A 161 3.99 -26.79 -11.62
C PHE A 161 3.82 -28.31 -11.56
N SER A 162 2.86 -28.80 -10.77
CA SER A 162 2.57 -30.24 -10.67
C SER A 162 2.18 -30.85 -12.02
N ASN A 163 1.36 -30.12 -12.79
CA ASN A 163 0.96 -30.47 -14.16
C ASN A 163 2.07 -30.19 -15.20
N GLY A 164 3.10 -29.43 -14.83
CA GLY A 164 4.23 -29.10 -15.69
C GLY A 164 5.31 -30.19 -15.77
N ARG A 165 5.26 -31.25 -14.95
CA ARG A 165 6.30 -32.30 -14.90
C ARG A 165 6.54 -33.04 -16.21
N GLY A 166 5.53 -33.10 -17.07
CA GLY A 166 5.62 -33.71 -18.40
C GLY A 166 5.98 -32.76 -19.53
N PHE A 167 6.03 -31.45 -19.25
CA PHE A 167 6.30 -30.43 -20.25
C PHE A 167 7.74 -30.54 -20.76
N GLN A 168 7.91 -30.39 -22.08
CA GLN A 168 9.21 -30.35 -22.74
C GLN A 168 9.20 -29.22 -23.76
N ALA A 169 9.88 -28.12 -23.43
CA ALA A 169 9.99 -26.98 -24.32
C ALA A 169 10.61 -27.42 -25.65
N THR A 170 10.01 -26.97 -26.75
CA THR A 170 10.55 -27.14 -28.11
C THR A 170 11.15 -25.85 -28.67
N SER A 171 10.71 -24.71 -28.14
CA SER A 171 11.24 -23.39 -28.44
C SER A 171 11.26 -22.50 -27.19
N LEU A 172 12.26 -21.63 -27.11
CA LEU A 172 12.29 -20.49 -26.21
C LEU A 172 12.37 -19.19 -27.00
N PHE A 173 11.48 -18.25 -26.71
CA PHE A 173 11.68 -16.85 -27.09
C PHE A 173 12.27 -16.08 -25.90
N ILE A 174 13.42 -15.44 -26.09
CA ILE A 174 14.14 -14.72 -25.04
C ILE A 174 14.25 -13.26 -25.45
N ALA A 175 13.83 -12.34 -24.58
CA ALA A 175 14.08 -10.90 -24.73
C ALA A 175 14.67 -10.32 -23.44
N SER A 176 15.75 -9.54 -23.58
CA SER A 176 16.58 -9.05 -22.48
C SER A 176 16.79 -7.55 -22.58
N TRP A 177 16.43 -6.81 -21.54
CA TRP A 177 16.78 -5.40 -21.34
C TRP A 177 17.95 -5.35 -20.39
N ILE A 178 19.11 -4.91 -20.88
CA ILE A 178 20.38 -4.99 -20.15
C ILE A 178 20.89 -3.58 -19.90
N ASP A 179 21.07 -3.25 -18.62
CA ASP A 179 21.57 -1.95 -18.13
C ASP A 179 20.85 -0.74 -18.77
N VAL A 180 19.54 -0.84 -19.00
CA VAL A 180 18.77 0.20 -19.69
C VAL A 180 18.54 1.42 -18.79
N GLY A 181 18.74 2.59 -19.38
CA GLY A 181 18.56 3.89 -18.74
C GLY A 181 17.11 4.37 -18.74
N TYR A 182 16.89 5.55 -18.16
CA TYR A 182 15.57 6.17 -18.01
C TYR A 182 15.47 7.45 -18.82
N PHE A 183 14.30 7.73 -19.36
CA PHE A 183 14.04 9.00 -20.03
C PHE A 183 14.27 10.19 -19.08
N GLU A 184 14.86 11.33 -19.47
CA GLU A 184 15.44 11.73 -20.76
C GLU A 184 16.97 11.57 -20.70
N GLU A 185 17.49 10.54 -21.36
CA GLU A 185 18.89 10.13 -21.44
C GLU A 185 19.63 9.91 -20.10
N GLY A 186 18.91 9.50 -19.06
CA GLY A 186 19.46 9.14 -17.75
C GLY A 186 20.16 7.78 -17.77
N SER A 187 21.40 7.72 -17.29
CA SER A 187 22.23 6.50 -17.32
C SER A 187 23.05 6.25 -16.05
N ASP A 188 22.80 7.01 -14.98
CA ASP A 188 23.46 6.84 -13.66
C ASP A 188 22.86 5.68 -12.86
N LYS A 189 21.66 5.25 -13.24
CA LYS A 189 20.98 4.05 -12.73
C LYS A 189 20.53 3.24 -13.93
N ALA A 190 20.54 1.93 -13.78
CA ALA A 190 20.29 1.02 -14.89
C ALA A 190 19.39 -0.13 -14.46
N ASN A 191 18.46 -0.51 -15.34
CA ASN A 191 17.60 -1.67 -15.13
C ASN A 191 18.08 -2.86 -15.97
N THR A 192 18.10 -4.05 -15.39
CA THR A 192 18.42 -5.32 -16.06
C THR A 192 17.37 -6.37 -15.74
N PHE A 193 16.61 -6.77 -16.76
CA PHE A 193 15.54 -7.76 -16.65
C PHE A 193 15.36 -8.53 -17.97
N GLN A 194 14.75 -9.69 -17.91
CA GLN A 194 14.60 -10.61 -19.03
C GLN A 194 13.24 -11.29 -18.99
N THR A 195 12.66 -11.55 -20.15
CA THR A 195 11.52 -12.46 -20.31
C THR A 195 11.91 -13.66 -21.14
N VAL A 196 11.41 -14.82 -20.76
CA VAL A 196 11.56 -16.07 -21.50
C VAL A 196 10.20 -16.71 -21.68
N ILE A 197 9.81 -16.99 -22.92
CA ILE A 197 8.59 -17.71 -23.24
C ILE A 197 9.00 -19.11 -23.67
N ALA A 198 8.58 -20.13 -22.92
CA ALA A 198 8.80 -21.53 -23.27
C ALA A 198 7.53 -22.12 -23.89
N SER A 199 7.64 -22.73 -25.07
CA SER A 199 6.50 -23.34 -25.76
C SER A 199 6.83 -24.71 -26.35
N ASP A 200 5.85 -25.61 -26.31
CA ASP A 200 5.86 -26.91 -26.99
C ASP A 200 4.82 -26.99 -28.11
N SER A 201 4.31 -25.83 -28.58
CA SER A 201 3.15 -25.61 -29.48
C SER A 201 1.78 -25.88 -28.87
N ALA A 202 1.69 -26.80 -27.91
CA ALA A 202 0.44 -27.14 -27.26
C ALA A 202 0.19 -26.29 -26.02
N THR A 203 1.25 -25.89 -25.32
CA THR A 203 1.25 -25.20 -24.04
C THR A 203 2.40 -24.18 -23.97
N SER A 204 2.20 -23.13 -23.18
CA SER A 204 3.23 -22.11 -22.97
C SER A 204 3.35 -21.63 -21.53
N TYR A 205 4.57 -21.29 -21.17
CA TYR A 205 4.94 -20.72 -19.87
C TYR A 205 5.77 -19.46 -20.09
N VAL A 206 5.62 -18.48 -19.20
CA VAL A 206 6.38 -17.23 -19.22
C VAL A 206 7.20 -17.10 -17.95
N PHE A 207 8.48 -16.78 -18.11
CA PHE A 207 9.40 -16.42 -17.05
C PHE A 207 9.67 -14.91 -17.13
N LEU A 208 9.55 -14.21 -16.02
CA LEU A 208 10.05 -12.84 -15.85
C LEU A 208 11.20 -12.91 -14.84
N LEU A 209 12.39 -12.50 -15.29
CA LEU A 209 13.64 -12.64 -14.56
C LEU A 209 14.23 -11.27 -14.31
N TYR A 210 14.54 -10.97 -13.05
CA TYR A 210 15.14 -9.71 -12.62
C TYR A 210 16.51 -10.03 -12.03
N ALA A 211 17.56 -9.39 -12.56
CA ALA A 211 18.90 -9.57 -12.01
C ALA A 211 18.97 -9.00 -10.58
N ASP A 212 19.85 -9.54 -9.74
CA ASP A 212 20.15 -8.98 -8.42
C ASP A 212 20.54 -7.51 -8.53
N GLN A 213 19.85 -6.65 -7.77
CA GLN A 213 19.96 -5.18 -7.86
C GLN A 213 19.71 -4.64 -9.28
N GLY A 214 18.93 -5.38 -10.07
CA GLY A 214 18.63 -5.12 -11.47
C GLY A 214 17.47 -4.14 -11.67
N VAL A 215 16.75 -3.73 -10.62
CA VAL A 215 15.73 -2.67 -10.73
C VAL A 215 16.17 -1.48 -9.86
N GLN A 216 16.87 -0.53 -10.48
CA GLN A 216 17.49 0.62 -9.81
C GLN A 216 16.68 1.91 -9.93
N TRP A 217 15.79 1.97 -10.91
CA TRP A 217 14.90 3.09 -11.16
C TRP A 217 13.52 2.58 -11.58
N ILE A 218 12.48 3.35 -11.27
CA ILE A 218 11.09 2.93 -11.47
C ILE A 218 10.24 4.00 -12.17
N GLN A 219 10.85 5.10 -12.59
CA GLN A 219 10.16 6.23 -13.22
C GLN A 219 11.19 7.10 -13.96
N GLY A 220 10.82 7.59 -15.14
CA GLY A 220 11.60 8.57 -15.89
C GLY A 220 11.47 9.99 -15.33
N LYS A 221 12.05 10.97 -16.03
CA LYS A 221 12.00 12.40 -15.68
C LYS A 221 10.67 13.07 -16.04
N GLY A 222 9.80 12.43 -16.81
CA GLY A 222 8.57 13.04 -17.31
C GLY A 222 8.76 13.89 -18.56
N LYS A 223 7.75 13.90 -19.43
CA LYS A 223 7.66 14.84 -20.56
C LYS A 223 6.94 16.13 -20.11
N GLY A 224 7.71 17.20 -19.89
CA GLY A 224 7.18 18.53 -19.54
C GLY A 224 6.79 18.67 -18.05
N SER A 225 5.51 18.90 -17.76
CA SER A 225 4.99 19.07 -16.38
C SER A 225 4.29 17.83 -15.81
N ARG A 226 4.27 16.73 -16.56
CA ARG A 226 3.66 15.46 -16.14
C ARG A 226 4.77 14.48 -15.79
N ALA A 227 4.72 13.95 -14.57
CA ALA A 227 5.55 12.83 -14.18
C ALA A 227 5.15 11.58 -14.98
N ASP A 228 6.13 10.72 -15.29
CA ASP A 228 5.85 9.43 -15.91
C ASP A 228 5.13 8.50 -14.92
N ALA A 229 4.41 7.51 -15.43
CA ALA A 229 3.86 6.46 -14.61
C ALA A 229 5.03 5.68 -13.99
N ARG A 230 4.88 5.29 -12.73
CA ARG A 230 5.76 4.32 -12.08
C ARG A 230 5.75 3.02 -12.90
N ALA A 231 6.87 2.32 -12.87
CA ALA A 231 7.06 1.09 -13.61
C ALA A 231 6.00 0.06 -13.22
N GLN A 232 5.47 -0.63 -14.24
CA GLN A 232 4.42 -1.62 -14.08
C GLN A 232 4.88 -2.96 -14.65
N ALA A 233 4.58 -4.05 -13.96
CA ALA A 233 4.92 -5.40 -14.38
C ALA A 233 3.70 -6.31 -14.30
N GLY A 234 3.50 -7.15 -15.31
CA GLY A 234 2.33 -8.03 -15.39
C GLY A 234 2.14 -8.69 -16.76
N LEU A 235 1.06 -9.46 -16.86
CA LEU A 235 0.61 -10.12 -18.09
C LEU A 235 -0.84 -9.70 -18.35
N MET A 236 -1.15 -9.34 -19.60
CA MET A 236 -2.45 -8.80 -19.97
C MET A 236 -3.00 -9.50 -21.20
N ALA A 237 -4.24 -9.96 -21.13
CA ALA A 237 -4.97 -10.53 -22.26
C ALA A 237 -5.59 -9.43 -23.14
N HIS A 238 -6.05 -9.82 -24.33
CA HIS A 238 -6.70 -8.90 -25.27
C HIS A 238 -8.06 -8.38 -24.78
N ASP A 239 -8.69 -9.07 -23.82
CA ASP A 239 -10.00 -8.71 -23.24
C ASP A 239 -9.88 -7.90 -21.93
N GLY A 240 -8.66 -7.52 -21.55
CA GLY A 240 -8.39 -6.71 -20.35
C GLY A 240 -8.16 -7.51 -19.07
N ARG A 241 -8.21 -8.86 -19.09
CA ARG A 241 -7.71 -9.66 -17.95
C ARG A 241 -6.25 -9.30 -17.69
N LEU A 242 -5.92 -9.08 -16.42
CA LEU A 242 -4.60 -8.61 -15.98
C LEU A 242 -4.13 -9.42 -14.77
N THR A 243 -2.90 -9.93 -14.84
CA THR A 243 -2.16 -10.44 -13.70
C THR A 243 -0.97 -9.52 -13.42
N SER A 244 -1.12 -8.62 -12.45
CA SER A 244 -0.07 -7.71 -12.00
C SER A 244 0.89 -8.39 -11.02
N LEU A 245 2.19 -8.13 -11.16
CA LEU A 245 3.18 -8.57 -10.18
C LEU A 245 3.05 -7.76 -8.88
N ARG A 246 3.47 -8.36 -7.76
CA ARG A 246 3.47 -7.69 -6.45
C ARG A 246 4.25 -6.36 -6.54
N GLY A 247 3.63 -5.27 -6.11
CA GLY A 247 4.24 -3.93 -6.10
C GLY A 247 4.22 -3.19 -7.44
N SER A 248 3.74 -3.81 -8.53
CA SER A 248 3.54 -3.16 -9.83
C SER A 248 2.82 -1.82 -9.69
N GLY A 249 3.37 -0.77 -10.32
CA GLY A 249 2.80 0.59 -10.25
C GLY A 249 3.03 1.33 -8.93
N THR A 250 3.79 0.76 -7.98
CA THR A 250 4.08 1.36 -6.66
C THR A 250 5.59 1.51 -6.45
N ASP A 251 6.01 2.08 -5.31
CA ASP A 251 7.46 2.15 -4.94
C ASP A 251 8.09 0.76 -4.85
N GLN A 252 7.27 -0.23 -4.52
CA GLN A 252 7.74 -1.57 -4.23
C GLN A 252 8.06 -2.40 -5.48
N VAL A 253 7.73 -1.90 -6.68
CA VAL A 253 8.13 -2.53 -7.96
C VAL A 253 9.66 -2.65 -8.09
N LYS A 254 10.43 -1.85 -7.35
CA LYS A 254 11.89 -1.99 -7.26
C LYS A 254 12.35 -3.33 -6.67
N ASN A 255 11.48 -4.06 -5.97
CA ASN A 255 11.83 -5.31 -5.28
C ASN A 255 11.47 -6.56 -6.10
N LEU A 256 11.18 -6.42 -7.40
CA LEU A 256 10.88 -7.56 -8.25
C LEU A 256 12.06 -8.55 -8.36
N ASP A 257 13.29 -8.09 -8.10
CA ASP A 257 14.50 -8.90 -7.94
C ASP A 257 14.57 -9.66 -6.61
N LYS A 258 13.92 -9.18 -5.56
CA LYS A 258 13.88 -9.79 -4.22
C LYS A 258 12.65 -10.66 -3.99
N TRP A 259 11.61 -10.45 -4.77
CA TRP A 259 10.35 -11.16 -4.70
C TRP A 259 10.26 -12.21 -5.80
N THR A 260 9.37 -13.17 -5.60
CA THR A 260 9.19 -14.30 -6.50
C THR A 260 7.83 -14.96 -6.23
N ASN A 261 7.28 -15.63 -7.23
CA ASN A 261 6.20 -16.61 -7.07
C ASN A 261 6.70 -18.06 -7.22
N ALA A 262 8.02 -18.25 -7.31
CA ALA A 262 8.74 -19.50 -7.47
C ALA A 262 9.80 -19.65 -6.36
N ASP A 263 10.66 -20.65 -6.47
CA ASP A 263 11.65 -20.98 -5.43
C ASP A 263 12.97 -20.19 -5.54
N GLU A 264 13.00 -19.14 -6.36
CA GLU A 264 14.19 -18.31 -6.60
C GLU A 264 13.83 -16.81 -6.61
N PRO A 265 14.38 -16.00 -5.68
CA PRO A 265 14.13 -14.55 -5.68
C PRO A 265 14.54 -13.91 -7.01
N GLY A 266 13.67 -13.08 -7.58
CA GLY A 266 13.86 -12.46 -8.88
C GLY A 266 13.34 -13.28 -10.06
N MET A 267 12.89 -14.52 -9.83
CA MET A 267 12.23 -15.34 -10.85
C MET A 267 10.73 -15.34 -10.65
N TRP A 268 9.98 -15.03 -11.70
CA TRP A 268 8.54 -15.16 -11.74
C TRP A 268 8.14 -16.07 -12.88
N ILE A 269 7.30 -17.05 -12.63
CA ILE A 269 6.91 -18.04 -13.63
C ILE A 269 5.39 -18.21 -13.65
N PHE A 270 4.83 -18.31 -14.85
CA PHE A 270 3.38 -18.39 -15.07
C PHE A 270 3.08 -19.45 -16.14
N PHE A 271 2.05 -20.26 -15.92
CA PHE A 271 1.42 -21.00 -17.01
C PHE A 271 0.48 -20.03 -17.74
N THR A 272 0.73 -19.79 -19.01
CA THR A 272 0.03 -18.75 -19.77
C THR A 272 -0.98 -19.27 -20.74
N GLY A 273 -0.96 -20.55 -21.10
CA GLY A 273 -2.02 -21.12 -21.91
C GLY A 273 -1.71 -22.51 -22.45
N PRO A 274 -2.74 -23.17 -23.01
CA PRO A 274 -4.07 -22.63 -23.30
C PRO A 274 -4.93 -22.55 -22.03
N LEU A 275 -5.68 -21.46 -21.88
CA LEU A 275 -6.66 -21.22 -20.81
C LEU A 275 -8.07 -21.19 -21.38
N ASN A 276 -9.08 -21.39 -20.54
CA ASN A 276 -10.46 -21.13 -20.95
C ASN A 276 -10.77 -19.62 -20.98
N GLU A 277 -11.84 -19.25 -21.69
CA GLU A 277 -12.35 -17.88 -21.71
C GLU A 277 -12.63 -17.40 -20.27
N GLY A 278 -12.12 -16.22 -19.92
CA GLY A 278 -12.26 -15.63 -18.58
C GLY A 278 -11.24 -16.09 -17.53
N GLU A 279 -10.44 -17.14 -17.77
CA GLU A 279 -9.41 -17.60 -16.82
C GLU A 279 -8.16 -16.69 -16.83
N ASN A 280 -7.52 -16.47 -15.68
CA ASN A 280 -6.21 -15.79 -15.63
C ASN A 280 -5.06 -16.79 -15.66
N VAL A 281 -3.86 -16.31 -16.00
CA VAL A 281 -2.63 -17.11 -15.96
C VAL A 281 -2.47 -17.79 -14.60
N GLN A 282 -1.99 -19.03 -14.61
CA GLN A 282 -1.89 -19.82 -13.38
C GLN A 282 -0.53 -19.60 -12.71
N LEU A 283 -0.56 -19.43 -11.39
CA LEU A 283 0.63 -19.33 -10.54
C LEU A 283 1.17 -20.74 -10.23
N PRO A 284 2.45 -20.87 -9.82
CA PRO A 284 3.01 -22.13 -9.33
C PRO A 284 2.16 -22.74 -8.21
N ASP A 285 1.90 -24.04 -8.29
CA ASP A 285 1.10 -24.79 -7.31
C ASP A 285 1.97 -25.62 -6.35
N ILE A 286 3.28 -25.70 -6.62
CA ILE A 286 4.26 -26.32 -5.73
C ILE A 286 4.74 -25.26 -4.71
N PRO A 287 4.70 -25.56 -3.39
CA PRO A 287 5.06 -24.59 -2.37
C PRO A 287 6.46 -24.02 -2.55
N VAL A 288 6.57 -22.69 -2.48
CA VAL A 288 7.85 -21.98 -2.42
C VAL A 288 8.53 -22.31 -1.10
N SER A 289 9.73 -22.88 -1.15
CA SER A 289 10.50 -23.28 0.04
C SER A 289 10.95 -22.08 0.89
N PHE A 290 10.85 -20.87 0.33
CA PHE A 290 11.44 -19.64 0.86
C PHE A 290 10.49 -18.71 1.63
N VAL A 291 9.20 -19.04 1.77
CA VAL A 291 8.29 -18.25 2.61
C VAL A 291 8.33 -18.83 4.02
N PRO A 292 8.95 -18.17 5.03
CA PRO A 292 8.73 -18.57 6.41
C PRO A 292 7.23 -18.57 6.66
N GLN A 293 6.67 -19.73 7.01
CA GLN A 293 5.26 -19.83 7.39
C GLN A 293 5.05 -18.97 8.64
N GLY A 294 4.30 -17.88 8.48
CA GLY A 294 4.26 -16.77 9.42
C GLY A 294 5.16 -15.63 8.92
N GLY A 295 4.53 -14.66 8.23
CA GLY A 295 5.19 -13.60 7.44
C GLY A 295 6.36 -12.91 8.14
N ALA A 296 7.24 -12.32 7.33
CA ALA A 296 8.48 -11.66 7.72
C ALA A 296 8.53 -11.17 9.18
N ALA A 297 9.03 -12.01 10.10
CA ALA A 297 9.11 -11.67 11.52
C ALA A 297 10.22 -10.65 11.81
N THR A 298 11.09 -10.38 10.83
CA THR A 298 12.22 -9.47 10.97
C THR A 298 12.52 -8.74 9.66
N CYS A 299 13.28 -7.66 9.75
CA CYS A 299 13.78 -6.87 8.63
C CYS A 299 14.64 -7.64 7.64
N ALA A 300 15.22 -8.77 8.03
CA ALA A 300 15.98 -9.61 7.10
C ALA A 300 15.12 -10.06 5.90
N PHE A 301 13.82 -10.24 6.12
CA PHE A 301 12.85 -10.62 5.09
C PHE A 301 11.84 -9.50 4.81
N GLY A 302 11.50 -8.70 5.83
CA GLY A 302 10.47 -7.68 5.78
C GLY A 302 10.89 -6.33 5.21
N ALA A 303 12.21 -6.04 5.11
CA ALA A 303 12.67 -4.74 4.64
C ALA A 303 12.20 -4.41 3.21
N SER A 304 11.95 -5.43 2.38
CA SER A 304 11.39 -5.26 1.04
C SER A 304 9.96 -4.73 1.02
N GLU A 305 9.24 -4.73 2.15
CA GLU A 305 7.90 -4.13 2.26
C GLU A 305 7.94 -2.63 2.55
N CYS A 306 9.08 -2.10 2.96
CA CYS A 306 9.23 -0.71 3.35
C CYS A 306 9.46 0.19 2.14
N HIS A 307 8.96 1.42 2.21
CA HIS A 307 9.18 2.43 1.17
C HIS A 307 10.68 2.65 0.94
N SER A 308 11.08 3.09 -0.26
CA SER A 308 12.47 3.42 -0.62
C SER A 308 13.07 4.55 0.22
N LYS A 309 12.19 5.29 0.89
CA LYS A 309 12.46 6.40 1.81
C LYS A 309 12.09 6.04 3.25
N ALA A 310 12.12 4.76 3.58
CA ALA A 310 11.89 4.25 4.91
C ALA A 310 13.03 3.33 5.36
N GLU A 311 13.15 3.17 6.67
CA GLU A 311 14.02 2.21 7.33
C GLU A 311 13.15 1.10 7.94
N CYS A 312 13.65 -0.13 7.88
CA CYS A 312 13.03 -1.26 8.57
C CYS A 312 13.64 -1.41 9.96
N VAL A 313 12.79 -1.48 10.99
CA VAL A 313 13.21 -1.63 12.39
C VAL A 313 12.60 -2.90 12.97
N ASN A 314 13.45 -3.73 13.58
CA ASN A 314 13.04 -4.95 14.28
C ASN A 314 12.49 -4.63 15.68
N TYR A 315 11.46 -5.35 16.06
CA TYR A 315 10.82 -5.37 17.38
C TYR A 315 10.69 -6.83 17.85
N PRO A 316 10.36 -7.09 19.13
CA PRO A 316 10.20 -8.46 19.63
C PRO A 316 9.16 -9.28 18.87
N ASP A 317 8.06 -8.65 18.47
CA ASP A 317 6.90 -9.31 17.84
C ASP A 317 6.82 -9.09 16.31
N GLY A 318 7.90 -8.58 15.68
CA GLY A 318 7.93 -8.36 14.23
C GLY A 318 8.87 -7.23 13.79
N PHE A 319 8.52 -6.55 12.71
CA PHE A 319 9.20 -5.33 12.26
C PHE A 319 8.20 -4.23 11.92
N CYS A 320 8.65 -2.99 11.94
CA CYS A 320 7.92 -1.85 11.38
C CYS A 320 8.78 -1.10 10.36
N CYS A 321 8.12 -0.44 9.42
CA CYS A 321 8.74 0.52 8.53
C CYS A 321 8.59 1.92 9.11
N LEU A 322 9.66 2.71 9.12
CA LEU A 322 9.65 4.11 9.57
C LEU A 322 10.19 5.00 8.46
N CYS A 323 9.46 6.06 8.08
CA CYS A 323 9.97 6.99 7.09
C CYS A 323 11.29 7.66 7.56
N GLN A 324 12.23 7.81 6.64
CA GLN A 324 13.52 8.46 6.88
C GLN A 324 13.35 9.95 7.17
N ASP A 325 14.37 10.60 7.75
CA ASP A 325 14.35 12.04 8.00
C ASP A 325 14.11 12.83 6.69
N GLY A 326 13.24 13.83 6.76
CA GLY A 326 12.75 14.57 5.58
C GLY A 326 11.57 13.91 4.86
N TYR A 327 11.05 12.79 5.37
CA TYR A 327 9.85 12.12 4.86
C TYR A 327 8.87 11.80 6.00
N TYR A 328 7.59 11.68 5.66
CA TYR A 328 6.52 11.32 6.60
C TYR A 328 5.52 10.34 5.97
N GLY A 329 4.85 9.57 6.82
CA GLY A 329 3.94 8.49 6.41
C GLY A 329 4.01 7.31 7.37
N ASN A 330 3.45 6.17 6.96
CA ASN A 330 3.43 4.95 7.78
C ASN A 330 4.64 4.03 7.54
N GLY A 331 5.67 4.51 6.81
CA GLY A 331 6.86 3.75 6.45
C GLY A 331 6.70 2.79 5.27
N LYS A 332 5.50 2.27 5.02
CA LYS A 332 5.20 1.53 3.77
C LYS A 332 4.96 2.49 2.61
N ASN A 333 4.37 3.65 2.90
CA ASN A 333 4.23 4.80 2.01
C ASN A 333 4.83 6.03 2.69
N CYS A 334 5.73 6.73 2.00
CA CYS A 334 6.40 7.92 2.53
C CYS A 334 6.37 9.06 1.51
N LEU A 335 5.95 10.23 1.96
CA LEU A 335 5.94 11.48 1.20
C LEU A 335 7.05 12.40 1.70
N GLN A 336 7.61 13.20 0.80
CA GLN A 336 8.61 14.20 1.18
C GLN A 336 7.97 15.26 2.09
N ASP A 337 8.62 15.56 3.21
CA ASP A 337 8.13 16.55 4.16
C ASP A 337 8.56 17.96 3.74
N VAL A 338 7.59 18.73 3.24
CA VAL A 338 7.75 20.13 2.84
C VAL A 338 7.10 21.10 3.85
N ARG A 339 6.63 20.59 5.01
CA ARG A 339 5.83 21.36 5.98
C ARG A 339 6.71 22.26 6.87
N ASP A 340 7.97 21.89 7.09
CA ASP A 340 8.94 22.63 7.91
C ASP A 340 10.11 23.18 7.07
N LYS A 341 9.92 24.39 6.54
CA LYS A 341 10.94 25.12 5.76
C LYS A 341 12.15 25.54 6.57
N VAL A 342 12.04 25.59 7.90
CA VAL A 342 13.17 25.91 8.79
C VAL A 342 14.08 24.71 8.94
N LYS A 343 13.49 23.52 9.12
CA LYS A 343 14.24 22.26 9.23
C LYS A 343 14.81 21.80 7.89
N TYR A 344 14.13 22.05 6.78
CA TYR A 344 14.56 21.59 5.44
C TYR A 344 14.64 22.73 4.40
N PRO A 345 15.59 23.67 4.54
CA PRO A 345 15.67 24.87 3.70
C PRO A 345 16.13 24.61 2.25
N HIS A 346 16.67 23.42 1.95
CA HIS A 346 17.19 23.04 0.64
C HIS A 346 16.24 22.19 -0.21
N VAL A 347 15.09 21.78 0.34
CA VAL A 347 14.09 21.02 -0.41
C VAL A 347 13.47 21.98 -1.41
N ARG A 348 13.83 21.82 -2.69
CA ARG A 348 13.29 22.64 -3.78
C ARG A 348 11.79 22.43 -3.84
N GLU A 349 11.07 23.55 -3.93
CA GLU A 349 9.63 23.64 -4.12
C GLU A 349 9.19 23.14 -5.51
N GLU A 350 9.54 21.91 -5.88
CA GLU A 350 8.80 21.19 -6.91
C GLU A 350 7.47 20.76 -6.28
N HIS A 351 6.61 21.74 -5.99
CA HIS A 351 5.28 21.57 -5.44
C HIS A 351 4.44 20.78 -6.44
N ILE A 352 4.43 19.47 -6.32
CA ILE A 352 3.30 18.69 -6.80
C ILE A 352 2.27 18.80 -5.67
N PRO A 353 1.24 19.66 -5.76
CA PRO A 353 0.15 19.63 -4.78
C PRO A 353 -0.35 18.20 -4.71
N LEU A 354 -0.47 17.64 -3.51
CA LEU A 354 -0.97 16.28 -3.37
C LEU A 354 -2.40 16.26 -3.91
N ARG A 355 -2.65 15.32 -4.82
CA ARG A 355 -3.95 15.16 -5.46
C ARG A 355 -4.60 13.91 -4.95
N VAL A 356 -5.88 14.02 -4.65
CA VAL A 356 -6.74 12.86 -4.43
C VAL A 356 -7.77 12.84 -5.53
N ASN A 357 -7.88 11.72 -6.25
CA ASN A 357 -8.92 11.52 -7.24
C ASN A 357 -9.81 10.38 -6.83
N GLY A 358 -11.09 10.50 -7.12
CA GLY A 358 -12.03 9.44 -6.82
C GLY A 358 -13.33 9.50 -7.58
N LYS A 359 -14.14 8.48 -7.37
CA LYS A 359 -15.50 8.40 -7.87
C LYS A 359 -16.49 8.35 -6.72
N VAL A 360 -17.60 9.08 -6.85
CA VAL A 360 -18.72 9.03 -5.90
C VAL A 360 -19.90 8.32 -6.56
N SER A 361 -20.35 7.23 -5.97
CA SER A 361 -21.47 6.41 -6.46
C SER A 361 -22.46 6.12 -5.35
N GLY A 362 -23.65 5.62 -5.68
CA GLY A 362 -24.64 5.16 -4.70
C GLY A 362 -26.03 5.71 -4.96
N THR A 363 -26.83 5.87 -3.90
CA THR A 363 -28.22 6.36 -3.98
C THR A 363 -28.48 7.36 -2.86
N LEU A 364 -28.81 8.59 -3.21
CA LEU A 364 -29.01 9.69 -2.27
C LEU A 364 -30.35 10.37 -2.54
N ASN A 365 -31.20 10.49 -1.53
CA ASN A 365 -32.59 10.98 -1.66
C ASN A 365 -33.38 10.23 -2.75
N GLY A 366 -33.11 8.93 -2.93
CA GLY A 366 -33.73 8.11 -3.99
C GLY A 366 -33.17 8.32 -5.40
N ILE A 367 -32.20 9.22 -5.58
CA ILE A 367 -31.54 9.50 -6.86
C ILE A 367 -30.26 8.68 -6.95
N ARG A 368 -30.08 7.97 -8.07
CA ARG A 368 -28.87 7.19 -8.33
C ARG A 368 -27.72 8.11 -8.75
N LEU A 369 -26.55 7.91 -8.16
CA LEU A 369 -25.31 8.63 -8.50
C LEU A 369 -24.47 7.76 -9.45
N GLU A 370 -24.28 8.24 -10.68
CA GLU A 370 -23.55 7.53 -11.75
C GLU A 370 -22.07 7.95 -11.80
N GLN A 371 -21.28 7.57 -10.80
CA GLN A 371 -19.82 7.81 -10.74
C GLN A 371 -19.42 9.30 -10.92
N LEU A 372 -19.89 10.14 -10.01
CA LEU A 372 -19.48 11.55 -9.95
C LEU A 372 -17.96 11.67 -9.78
N ASP A 373 -17.36 12.71 -10.34
CA ASP A 373 -15.91 12.91 -10.24
C ASP A 373 -15.57 13.67 -8.96
N LEU A 374 -14.69 13.10 -8.13
CA LEU A 374 -14.09 13.78 -6.99
C LEU A 374 -12.63 14.13 -7.28
N GLN A 375 -12.28 15.39 -7.04
CA GLN A 375 -10.91 15.88 -7.08
C GLN A 375 -10.61 16.66 -5.82
N CYS A 376 -9.51 16.34 -5.16
CA CYS A 376 -9.02 17.09 -4.01
C CYS A 376 -7.59 17.57 -4.27
N TYR A 377 -7.32 18.83 -3.94
CA TYR A 377 -5.99 19.40 -3.93
C TYR A 377 -5.61 19.77 -2.51
N ILE A 378 -4.46 19.28 -2.04
CA ILE A 378 -3.90 19.66 -0.75
C ILE A 378 -2.77 20.65 -0.98
N VAL A 379 -2.94 21.86 -0.45
CA VAL A 379 -1.87 22.86 -0.41
C VAL A 379 -1.02 22.56 0.82
N THR A 380 0.15 21.95 0.63
CA THR A 380 1.00 21.43 1.72
C THR A 380 1.57 22.51 2.64
N THR A 381 1.74 23.75 2.16
CA THR A 381 2.23 24.87 2.98
C THR A 381 1.21 25.31 4.04
N ASP A 382 -0.07 25.30 3.66
CA ASP A 382 -1.17 25.83 4.47
C ASP A 382 -2.07 24.70 5.02
N THR A 383 -1.78 23.45 4.61
CA THR A 383 -2.53 22.22 4.93
C THR A 383 -4.04 22.37 4.70
N ARG A 384 -4.36 23.10 3.63
CA ARG A 384 -5.74 23.33 3.22
C ARG A 384 -6.14 22.31 2.18
N ALA A 385 -7.22 21.59 2.46
CA ALA A 385 -7.84 20.67 1.53
C ALA A 385 -8.88 21.41 0.70
N TYR A 386 -8.85 21.23 -0.62
CA TYR A 386 -9.83 21.76 -1.56
C TYR A 386 -10.46 20.60 -2.32
N THR A 387 -11.65 20.18 -1.89
CA THR A 387 -12.38 19.06 -2.48
C THR A 387 -13.48 19.59 -3.39
N ALA A 388 -13.56 19.05 -4.60
CA ALA A 388 -14.60 19.31 -5.57
C ALA A 388 -15.25 17.99 -6.01
N ILE A 389 -16.58 17.96 -6.05
CA ILE A 389 -17.35 16.85 -6.63
C ILE A 389 -18.19 17.42 -7.77
N SER A 390 -17.93 16.98 -8.99
CA SER A 390 -18.61 17.47 -10.21
C SER A 390 -19.58 16.42 -10.78
N LYS A 391 -20.39 16.84 -11.76
CA LYS A 391 -21.51 16.06 -12.34
C LYS A 391 -22.64 15.80 -11.34
N VAL A 392 -22.75 16.64 -10.31
CA VAL A 392 -23.80 16.53 -9.28
C VAL A 392 -25.17 16.80 -9.91
N PRO A 393 -26.16 15.90 -9.77
CA PRO A 393 -27.53 16.14 -10.24
C PRO A 393 -28.09 17.44 -9.64
N ASN A 394 -28.80 18.23 -10.46
CA ASN A 394 -29.31 19.54 -10.03
C ASN A 394 -30.27 19.43 -8.84
N GLU A 395 -31.02 18.34 -8.77
CA GLU A 395 -31.96 18.03 -7.68
C GLU A 395 -31.26 17.80 -6.34
N LEU A 396 -29.96 17.44 -6.37
CA LEU A 396 -29.15 17.17 -5.18
C LEU A 396 -28.14 18.27 -4.87
N GLY A 397 -27.83 19.14 -5.83
CA GLY A 397 -26.74 20.11 -5.74
C GLY A 397 -26.71 20.93 -4.45
N PHE A 398 -27.81 21.62 -4.14
CA PHE A 398 -27.90 22.41 -2.91
C PHE A 398 -27.88 21.53 -1.66
N ASN A 399 -28.50 20.35 -1.69
CA ASN A 399 -28.59 19.42 -0.56
C ASN A 399 -27.21 18.87 -0.20
N MET A 400 -26.41 18.52 -1.21
CA MET A 400 -25.08 17.93 -1.04
C MET A 400 -24.12 18.83 -0.26
N GLN A 401 -24.35 20.14 -0.17
CA GLN A 401 -23.60 21.02 0.74
C GLN A 401 -23.52 20.49 2.19
N SER A 402 -24.53 19.72 2.64
CA SER A 402 -24.58 19.09 3.97
C SER A 402 -23.63 17.89 4.14
N LEU A 403 -23.04 17.37 3.06
CA LEU A 403 -22.12 16.22 3.06
C LEU A 403 -20.63 16.62 3.15
N ASN A 404 -20.33 17.69 3.91
CA ASN A 404 -18.95 18.16 4.11
C ASN A 404 -18.05 17.09 4.76
N VAL A 405 -18.60 16.03 5.38
CA VAL A 405 -17.79 14.90 5.91
C VAL A 405 -16.83 14.31 4.87
N ILE A 406 -17.19 14.35 3.58
CA ILE A 406 -16.32 13.93 2.47
C ILE A 406 -15.08 14.83 2.36
N GLY A 407 -15.25 16.13 2.57
CA GLY A 407 -14.17 17.11 2.58
C GLY A 407 -13.32 17.04 3.85
N THR A 408 -13.95 16.93 5.03
CA THR A 408 -13.23 16.90 6.32
C THR A 408 -12.40 15.63 6.48
N SER A 409 -12.84 14.48 5.94
CA SER A 409 -12.04 13.24 5.97
C SER A 409 -10.73 13.35 5.17
N LEU A 410 -10.77 14.04 4.03
CA LEU A 410 -9.57 14.33 3.23
C LEU A 410 -8.65 15.34 3.93
N ALA A 411 -9.23 16.26 4.71
CA ALA A 411 -8.47 17.18 5.54
C ALA A 411 -7.79 16.47 6.71
N TRP A 412 -8.48 15.54 7.40
CA TRP A 412 -7.90 14.70 8.45
C TRP A 412 -6.66 13.93 7.95
N LEU A 413 -6.72 13.41 6.72
CA LEU A 413 -5.65 12.64 6.12
C LEU A 413 -4.32 13.42 6.06
N PHE A 414 -4.39 14.71 5.71
CA PHE A 414 -3.20 15.56 5.52
C PHE A 414 -3.12 16.73 6.50
N ALA A 415 -3.80 16.61 7.65
CA ALA A 415 -3.81 17.64 8.67
C ALA A 415 -2.39 17.98 9.13
N LYS A 416 -2.15 19.26 9.46
CA LYS A 416 -0.86 19.68 10.01
C LYS A 416 -0.68 19.10 11.41
N PRO A 417 0.29 18.20 11.64
CA PRO A 417 0.51 17.66 12.96
C PRO A 417 1.11 18.72 13.89
N THR A 418 0.79 18.60 15.18
CA THR A 418 1.36 19.40 16.25
C THR A 418 1.90 18.49 17.35
N LYS A 419 3.02 18.87 17.97
CA LYS A 419 3.73 18.04 18.96
C LYS A 419 4.06 16.66 18.36
N SER A 420 3.64 15.57 19.02
CA SER A 420 3.87 14.18 18.62
C SER A 420 2.68 13.53 17.89
N ALA A 421 1.63 14.30 17.55
CA ALA A 421 0.47 13.74 16.86
C ALA A 421 0.86 13.26 15.46
N LYS A 422 0.24 12.16 15.03
CA LYS A 422 0.28 11.65 13.66
C LYS A 422 -1.01 12.06 12.95
N ASN A 423 -0.92 12.56 11.72
CA ASN A 423 -2.10 12.76 10.88
C ASN A 423 -2.57 11.44 10.25
N GLY A 424 -3.69 11.48 9.52
CA GLY A 424 -4.22 10.26 8.91
C GLY A 424 -3.25 9.57 7.96
N PHE A 425 -2.40 10.30 7.24
CA PHE A 425 -1.45 9.71 6.30
C PHE A 425 -0.27 9.04 7.03
N GLU A 426 0.18 9.61 8.15
CA GLU A 426 1.19 9.02 9.03
C GLU A 426 0.70 7.75 9.73
N LEU A 427 -0.62 7.61 9.92
CA LEU A 427 -1.23 6.39 10.45
C LEU A 427 -1.45 5.33 9.36
N THR A 428 -1.98 5.72 8.20
CA THR A 428 -2.57 4.79 7.22
C THR A 428 -1.72 4.59 5.97
N GLY A 429 -0.78 5.51 5.68
CA GLY A 429 -0.09 5.58 4.39
C GLY A 429 -1.03 5.80 3.20
N GLY A 430 -2.25 6.29 3.44
CA GLY A 430 -3.26 6.49 2.39
C GLY A 430 -4.00 5.21 1.97
N VAL A 431 -3.88 4.11 2.72
CA VAL A 431 -4.62 2.86 2.46
C VAL A 431 -5.48 2.54 3.69
N TYR A 432 -6.78 2.80 3.60
CA TYR A 432 -7.71 2.62 4.72
C TYR A 432 -9.17 2.67 4.26
N ASN A 433 -10.06 2.17 5.10
CA ASN A 433 -11.50 2.34 4.97
C ASN A 433 -11.99 3.39 5.97
N HIS A 434 -12.92 4.24 5.55
CA HIS A 434 -13.56 5.21 6.41
C HIS A 434 -15.06 5.18 6.19
N THR A 435 -15.81 4.87 7.24
CA THR A 435 -17.27 4.88 7.24
C THR A 435 -17.75 6.03 8.12
N SER A 436 -18.60 6.89 7.57
CA SER A 436 -19.29 7.96 8.30
C SER A 436 -20.80 7.76 8.21
N SER A 437 -21.48 7.72 9.35
CA SER A 437 -22.94 7.70 9.44
C SER A 437 -23.42 9.02 10.03
N ILE A 438 -24.31 9.70 9.31
CA ILE A 438 -24.80 11.03 9.67
C ILE A 438 -26.29 10.95 9.91
N TYR A 439 -26.75 11.57 11.00
CA TYR A 439 -28.16 11.67 11.35
C TYR A 439 -28.56 13.13 11.56
N PHE A 440 -29.52 13.61 10.77
CA PHE A 440 -30.07 14.96 10.88
C PHE A 440 -31.33 14.93 11.75
N SER A 441 -31.21 15.33 13.01
CA SER A 441 -32.25 15.11 14.01
C SER A 441 -33.55 15.89 13.73
N SER A 442 -33.45 17.04 13.06
CA SER A 442 -34.62 17.89 12.75
C SER A 442 -35.50 17.34 11.62
N THR A 443 -34.92 16.60 10.67
CA THR A 443 -35.65 16.06 9.51
C THR A 443 -35.83 14.54 9.57
N GLY A 444 -35.06 13.86 10.41
CA GLY A 444 -35.01 12.41 10.49
C GLY A 444 -34.15 11.76 9.40
N ASP A 445 -33.48 12.55 8.56
CA ASP A 445 -32.65 12.06 7.47
C ASP A 445 -31.41 11.31 7.98
N ARG A 446 -31.04 10.23 7.28
CA ARG A 446 -29.89 9.38 7.61
C ARG A 446 -29.11 9.07 6.35
N VAL A 447 -27.81 9.31 6.39
CA VAL A 447 -26.91 9.02 5.27
C VAL A 447 -25.65 8.32 5.77
N THR A 448 -25.22 7.31 5.03
CA THR A 448 -23.96 6.60 5.24
C THR A 448 -23.04 6.87 4.06
N VAL A 449 -21.81 7.27 4.36
CA VAL A 449 -20.72 7.51 3.42
C VAL A 449 -19.62 6.50 3.71
N VAL A 450 -19.30 5.64 2.75
CA VAL A 450 -18.19 4.69 2.81
C VAL A 450 -17.11 5.14 1.83
N GLN A 451 -15.94 5.48 2.34
CA GLN A 451 -14.76 5.85 1.56
C GLN A 451 -13.72 4.73 1.66
N ARG A 452 -13.25 4.24 0.51
CA ARG A 452 -12.12 3.32 0.41
C ARG A 452 -10.95 4.07 -0.18
N PHE A 453 -9.85 4.14 0.55
CA PHE A 453 -8.61 4.75 0.07
C PHE A 453 -7.68 3.64 -0.39
N LEU A 454 -7.27 3.69 -1.65
CA LEU A 454 -6.55 2.62 -2.35
C LEU A 454 -5.04 2.84 -2.38
N GLY A 455 -4.55 3.89 -1.72
CA GLY A 455 -3.16 4.31 -1.80
C GLY A 455 -2.86 5.17 -3.02
N MET A 456 -1.56 5.32 -3.28
CA MET A 456 -1.03 6.13 -4.37
C MET A 456 -1.12 5.34 -5.69
N ASP A 457 -1.58 5.98 -6.74
CA ASP A 457 -1.52 5.42 -8.09
C ASP A 457 -0.12 5.58 -8.72
N VAL A 458 0.00 5.14 -9.97
CA VAL A 458 1.25 5.20 -10.74
C VAL A 458 1.78 6.62 -10.95
N PHE A 459 0.98 7.66 -10.69
CA PHE A 459 1.34 9.07 -10.86
C PHE A 459 1.52 9.81 -9.54
N ASP A 460 1.64 9.09 -8.43
CA ASP A 460 1.70 9.65 -7.09
C ASP A 460 0.45 10.45 -6.70
N GLN A 461 -0.72 10.03 -7.20
CA GLN A 461 -2.01 10.61 -6.82
C GLN A 461 -2.78 9.60 -5.99
N LEU A 462 -3.32 10.06 -4.85
CA LEU A 462 -4.09 9.20 -3.98
C LEU A 462 -5.44 8.85 -4.63
N LYS A 463 -5.83 7.58 -4.58
CA LYS A 463 -7.12 7.13 -5.11
C LYS A 463 -8.12 6.84 -4.01
N THR A 464 -9.36 7.26 -4.22
CA THR A 464 -10.47 6.94 -3.34
C THR A 464 -11.74 6.53 -4.10
N GLU A 465 -12.47 5.58 -3.57
CA GLU A 465 -13.81 5.22 -4.01
C GLU A 465 -14.80 5.58 -2.90
N ILE A 466 -15.85 6.33 -3.25
CA ILE A 466 -16.85 6.78 -2.29
C ILE A 466 -18.21 6.22 -2.67
N PHE A 467 -18.85 5.57 -1.70
CA PHE A 467 -20.21 5.08 -1.82
C PHE A 467 -21.12 5.79 -0.82
N VAL A 468 -22.19 6.42 -1.31
CA VAL A 468 -23.13 7.20 -0.49
C VAL A 468 -24.52 6.57 -0.57
N THR A 469 -25.14 6.32 0.58
CA THR A 469 -26.49 5.75 0.66
C THR A 469 -27.34 6.42 1.72
N GLY A 470 -28.62 6.66 1.41
CA GLY A 470 -29.61 7.16 2.36
C GLY A 470 -30.22 8.49 1.91
N SER A 471 -30.56 9.34 2.89
CA SER A 471 -31.17 10.64 2.66
C SER A 471 -30.44 11.77 3.40
N ILE A 472 -30.52 12.97 2.83
CA ILE A 472 -30.04 14.24 3.36
C ILE A 472 -31.12 15.31 3.26
N PRO A 473 -31.09 16.32 4.15
CA PRO A 473 -32.08 17.39 4.17
C PRO A 473 -32.16 18.17 2.86
N SER A 474 -33.38 18.58 2.50
CA SER A 474 -33.60 19.48 1.38
C SER A 474 -33.17 20.90 1.75
N ILE A 475 -32.30 21.49 0.92
CA ILE A 475 -31.83 22.87 1.08
C ILE A 475 -32.43 23.69 -0.05
N ALA A 476 -33.13 24.77 0.31
CA ALA A 476 -33.78 25.64 -0.68
C ALA A 476 -32.76 26.24 -1.66
N ALA A 477 -33.17 26.42 -2.91
CA ALA A 477 -32.31 26.98 -3.94
C ALA A 477 -31.72 28.34 -3.51
N ASN A 478 -30.44 28.56 -3.83
CA ASN A 478 -29.63 29.71 -3.45
C ASN A 478 -29.27 29.84 -1.96
N ASN A 479 -29.76 28.95 -1.08
CA ASN A 479 -29.27 28.92 0.29
C ASN A 479 -27.86 28.31 0.35
N ARG A 480 -27.01 28.94 1.16
CA ARG A 480 -25.66 28.46 1.45
C ARG A 480 -25.60 27.89 2.86
N ILE A 481 -24.82 26.82 3.03
CA ILE A 481 -24.45 26.37 4.36
C ILE A 481 -23.23 27.17 4.81
N GLU A 482 -23.35 27.81 5.97
CA GLU A 482 -22.23 28.35 6.72
C GLU A 482 -21.76 27.31 7.73
N SER A 483 -20.45 27.08 7.79
CA SER A 483 -19.81 26.21 8.77
C SER A 483 -18.80 27.04 9.51
N ASP A 484 -19.01 27.24 10.82
CA ASP A 484 -18.03 27.88 11.70
C ASP A 484 -16.80 26.99 11.90
N ASP A 485 -15.80 27.49 12.62
CA ASP A 485 -14.65 26.69 13.05
C ASP A 485 -15.11 25.67 14.12
N PHE A 486 -14.66 24.43 14.01
CA PHE A 486 -15.03 23.36 14.93
C PHE A 486 -13.90 22.34 15.10
N ASP A 487 -14.01 21.55 16.15
CA ASP A 487 -13.07 20.48 16.46
C ASP A 487 -13.76 19.12 16.33
N GLU A 488 -13.01 18.12 15.86
CA GLU A 488 -13.36 16.70 15.89
C GLU A 488 -12.34 15.97 16.79
N ILE A 489 -12.79 14.95 17.48
CA ILE A 489 -12.01 14.18 18.46
C ILE A 489 -12.01 12.72 18.00
N TYR A 490 -10.82 12.24 17.64
CA TYR A 490 -10.58 10.90 17.13
C TYR A 490 -9.86 10.09 18.21
N THR A 491 -10.45 8.97 18.63
CA THR A 491 -9.84 8.08 19.62
C THR A 491 -9.47 6.76 18.96
N ARG A 492 -8.22 6.30 19.14
CA ARG A 492 -7.82 4.95 18.80
C ARG A 492 -8.51 3.96 19.74
N THR A 493 -9.36 3.11 19.18
CA THR A 493 -10.20 2.16 19.94
C THR A 493 -9.65 0.73 19.90
N GLY A 494 -8.71 0.45 19.00
CA GLY A 494 -8.00 -0.82 18.94
C GLY A 494 -6.94 -0.82 17.83
N PRO A 495 -6.24 -1.94 17.63
CA PRO A 495 -5.27 -2.09 16.54
C PRO A 495 -5.89 -1.75 15.19
N GLY A 496 -5.35 -0.73 14.52
CA GLY A 496 -5.84 -0.28 13.21
C GLY A 496 -7.25 0.32 13.20
N VAL A 497 -7.85 0.68 14.36
CA VAL A 497 -9.22 1.24 14.42
C VAL A 497 -9.26 2.57 15.18
N VAL A 498 -9.76 3.60 14.51
CA VAL A 498 -10.01 4.92 15.08
C VAL A 498 -11.50 5.25 14.95
N LYS A 499 -12.11 5.74 16.03
CA LYS A 499 -13.52 6.15 16.07
C LYS A 499 -13.67 7.61 16.49
N ALA A 500 -14.74 8.22 16.03
CA ALA A 500 -15.12 9.60 16.33
C ALA A 500 -16.65 9.70 16.42
N HIS A 501 -17.16 10.47 17.38
CA HIS A 501 -18.58 10.78 17.53
C HIS A 501 -18.76 12.27 17.83
N HIS A 502 -19.51 12.98 16.99
CA HIS A 502 -19.66 14.43 17.08
C HIS A 502 -21.11 14.89 16.86
N ASN A 503 -21.53 15.85 17.67
CA ASN A 503 -22.76 16.61 17.46
C ASN A 503 -22.39 17.99 16.91
N ARG A 504 -23.01 18.39 15.81
CA ARG A 504 -22.74 19.65 15.12
C ARG A 504 -24.04 20.27 14.62
N ASP A 505 -23.99 21.56 14.42
CA ASP A 505 -25.07 22.30 13.77
C ASP A 505 -24.52 22.94 12.48
N ILE A 506 -25.31 22.94 11.42
CA ILE A 506 -25.04 23.73 10.20
C ILE A 506 -26.06 24.84 10.07
N LYS A 507 -25.58 26.04 9.75
CA LYS A 507 -26.43 27.22 9.57
C LYS A 507 -26.84 27.36 8.11
N ILE A 508 -28.13 27.56 7.86
CA ILE A 508 -28.69 27.68 6.50
C ILE A 508 -29.04 29.15 6.19
N GLY A 509 -28.29 29.75 5.27
CA GLY A 509 -28.66 30.96 4.52
C GLY A 509 -29.04 32.20 5.34
N GLY A 510 -28.11 32.80 6.08
CA GLY A 510 -28.28 34.14 6.71
C GLY A 510 -29.40 34.26 7.77
N SER A 511 -30.12 33.18 8.05
CA SER A 511 -31.16 33.06 9.08
C SER A 511 -30.62 32.38 10.33
N ASP A 512 -31.34 32.48 11.47
CA ASP A 512 -31.04 31.73 12.70
C ASP A 512 -31.44 30.24 12.60
N ASN A 513 -31.75 29.73 11.39
CA ASN A 513 -32.09 28.34 11.18
C ASN A 513 -30.84 27.46 11.27
N MET A 514 -30.71 26.78 12.41
CA MET A 514 -29.69 25.78 12.69
C MET A 514 -30.25 24.39 12.39
N LEU A 515 -29.49 23.58 11.66
CA LEU A 515 -29.81 22.20 11.37
C LEU A 515 -28.85 21.29 12.15
N PRO A 516 -29.28 20.75 13.30
CA PRO A 516 -28.49 19.83 14.10
C PRO A 516 -28.32 18.47 13.44
N PHE A 517 -27.12 17.92 13.55
CA PHE A 517 -26.77 16.59 13.08
C PHE A 517 -25.71 15.93 13.95
N THR A 518 -25.73 14.61 13.95
CA THR A 518 -24.74 13.77 14.62
C THR A 518 -23.95 13.01 13.56
N VAL A 519 -22.65 12.83 13.78
CA VAL A 519 -21.75 12.08 12.91
C VAL A 519 -21.03 11.00 13.72
N ASP A 520 -21.19 9.76 13.30
CA ASP A 520 -20.44 8.60 13.77
C ASP A 520 -19.41 8.19 12.70
N GLN A 521 -18.13 8.11 13.07
CA GLN A 521 -17.05 7.79 12.14
C GLN A 521 -16.24 6.60 12.63
N THR A 522 -15.90 5.71 11.70
CA THR A 522 -14.99 4.57 11.94
C THR A 522 -13.97 4.49 10.82
N ILE A 523 -12.70 4.53 11.18
CA ILE A 523 -11.55 4.45 10.30
C ILE A 523 -10.82 3.14 10.60
N GLU A 524 -10.64 2.32 9.57
CA GLU A 524 -9.96 1.02 9.65
C GLU A 524 -8.75 0.99 8.71
N TYR A 525 -7.58 0.65 9.25
CA TYR A 525 -6.32 0.59 8.51
C TYR A 525 -5.42 -0.53 9.02
N GLN A 526 -4.39 -0.88 8.25
CA GLN A 526 -3.39 -1.83 8.69
C GLN A 526 -2.31 -1.11 9.51
N GLU A 527 -2.31 -1.35 10.81
CA GLU A 527 -1.28 -0.87 11.73
C GLU A 527 -0.08 -1.83 11.81
N CYS A 528 1.09 -1.32 12.18
CA CYS A 528 2.22 -2.20 12.48
C CYS A 528 1.97 -2.97 13.78
N ALA A 529 1.84 -4.29 13.71
CA ALA A 529 1.59 -5.13 14.88
C ALA A 529 2.78 -5.19 15.86
N ALA A 530 3.99 -4.91 15.38
CA ALA A 530 5.21 -5.07 16.17
C ALA A 530 5.50 -3.90 17.12
N GLN A 531 4.76 -2.79 16.99
CA GLN A 531 4.87 -1.63 17.87
C GLN A 531 3.56 -1.46 18.64
N GLU A 532 3.58 -1.74 19.95
CA GLU A 532 2.49 -1.36 20.82
C GLU A 532 2.26 0.16 20.74
N SER A 533 1.01 0.54 20.48
CA SER A 533 0.59 1.92 20.43
C SER A 533 -0.44 2.15 21.53
N ASP A 534 -0.14 3.10 22.41
CA ASP A 534 -1.07 3.51 23.47
C ASP A 534 -2.39 4.03 22.86
N VAL A 535 -3.46 3.96 23.65
CA VAL A 535 -4.70 4.67 23.34
C VAL A 535 -4.37 6.14 23.21
N THR A 536 -4.57 6.67 21.99
CA THR A 536 -4.28 8.06 21.66
C THR A 536 -5.57 8.73 21.23
N THR A 537 -5.92 9.80 21.94
CA THR A 537 -6.98 10.71 21.52
C THR A 537 -6.37 11.94 20.87
N LEU A 538 -6.78 12.19 19.63
CA LEU A 538 -6.33 13.31 18.83
C LEU A 538 -7.49 14.29 18.59
N ARG A 539 -7.19 15.57 18.71
CA ARG A 539 -8.09 16.67 18.36
C ARG A 539 -7.70 17.21 16.99
N LEU A 540 -8.64 17.11 16.04
CA LEU A 540 -8.56 17.70 14.72
C LEU A 540 -9.31 19.04 14.75
N LYS A 541 -8.58 20.14 14.59
CA LYS A 541 -9.16 21.48 14.45
C LYS A 541 -9.41 21.80 12.99
N LEU A 542 -10.64 22.18 12.65
CA LEU A 542 -11.09 22.49 11.30
C LEU A 542 -11.50 23.96 11.23
N GLU A 543 -10.66 24.76 10.57
CA GLU A 543 -10.74 26.21 10.52
C GLU A 543 -11.01 26.72 9.10
N ARG A 544 -11.60 27.91 8.96
CA ARG A 544 -11.83 28.59 7.66
C ARG A 544 -12.61 27.73 6.66
N ASN A 545 -13.64 27.08 7.18
CA ASN A 545 -14.50 26.18 6.42
C ASN A 545 -15.27 26.95 5.34
N TYR A 546 -15.29 26.39 4.13
CA TYR A 546 -15.96 26.98 2.98
C TYR A 546 -16.71 25.89 2.22
N ILE A 547 -18.00 26.13 1.99
CA ILE A 547 -18.89 25.24 1.26
C ILE A 547 -19.58 26.05 0.17
N LEU A 548 -19.57 25.53 -1.06
CA LEU A 548 -20.23 26.16 -2.19
C LEU A 548 -20.77 25.11 -3.15
N TYR A 549 -22.04 25.22 -3.51
CA TYR A 549 -22.57 24.61 -4.73
C TYR A 549 -22.66 25.65 -5.85
N GLU A 550 -22.16 25.31 -7.03
CA GLU A 550 -22.29 26.11 -8.25
C GLU A 550 -23.17 25.33 -9.26
N GLU A 551 -24.38 25.85 -9.49
CA GLU A 551 -25.41 25.18 -10.29
C GLU A 551 -25.01 25.05 -11.76
N ARG A 552 -24.37 26.08 -12.34
CA ARG A 552 -23.99 26.09 -13.76
C ARG A 552 -22.95 25.03 -14.11
N GLU A 553 -22.07 24.75 -13.16
CA GLU A 553 -20.97 23.79 -13.31
C GLU A 553 -21.31 22.43 -12.67
N GLN A 554 -22.47 22.31 -12.03
CA GLN A 554 -22.93 21.08 -11.35
C GLN A 554 -21.87 20.52 -10.40
N ILE A 555 -21.33 21.40 -9.56
CA ILE A 555 -20.16 21.11 -8.73
C ILE A 555 -20.37 21.61 -7.30
N VAL A 556 -20.11 20.74 -6.33
CA VAL A 556 -20.02 21.12 -4.91
C VAL A 556 -18.56 21.18 -4.49
N ARG A 557 -18.21 22.18 -3.70
CA ARG A 557 -16.86 22.44 -3.23
C ARG A 557 -16.83 22.52 -1.71
N TYR A 558 -15.87 21.83 -1.12
CA TYR A 558 -15.51 21.91 0.29
C TYR A 558 -14.07 22.38 0.40
N ALA A 559 -13.80 23.36 1.26
CA ALA A 559 -12.44 23.72 1.60
C ALA A 559 -12.31 23.95 3.10
N THR A 560 -11.26 23.41 3.70
CA THR A 560 -11.01 23.52 5.15
C THR A 560 -9.52 23.46 5.46
N ASN A 561 -9.09 24.23 6.46
CA ASN A 561 -7.76 24.15 7.03
C ASN A 561 -7.79 23.19 8.21
N SER A 562 -6.81 22.30 8.30
CA SER A 562 -6.79 21.27 9.34
C SER A 562 -5.48 21.22 10.12
N LYS A 563 -5.60 21.12 11.44
CA LYS A 563 -4.47 20.88 12.36
C LYS A 563 -4.83 19.75 13.29
N ILE A 564 -3.93 18.81 13.50
CA ILE A 564 -4.15 17.67 14.41
C ILE A 564 -3.13 17.70 15.54
N GLY A 565 -3.59 17.42 16.76
CA GLY A 565 -2.76 17.44 17.96
C GLY A 565 -3.27 16.47 19.01
N PRO A 566 -2.44 16.10 19.99
CA PRO A 566 -2.93 15.35 21.14
C PRO A 566 -3.96 16.18 21.91
N LEU A 567 -4.98 15.53 22.47
CA LEU A 567 -6.01 16.18 23.29
C LEU A 567 -5.39 16.91 24.50
N GLY A 568 -4.36 16.32 25.13
CA GLY A 568 -3.60 16.92 26.22
C GLY A 568 -3.53 16.02 27.46
N ASP A 569 -3.21 16.62 28.61
CA ASP A 569 -3.18 15.91 29.91
C ASP A 569 -4.60 15.72 30.50
N ASP A 570 -5.57 16.47 29.98
CA ASP A 570 -7.00 16.38 30.34
C ASP A 570 -7.76 15.30 29.55
N ASP A 571 -7.08 14.50 28.72
CA ASP A 571 -7.70 13.40 27.99
C ASP A 571 -8.37 12.42 28.98
N PRO A 572 -9.71 12.27 28.93
CA PRO A 572 -10.43 11.46 29.89
C PRO A 572 -10.23 9.95 29.62
N CYS A 573 -9.73 9.57 28.44
CA CYS A 573 -9.33 8.20 28.10
C CYS A 573 -7.85 7.89 28.38
N ARG A 574 -7.05 8.89 28.80
CA ARG A 574 -5.64 8.69 29.15
C ARG A 574 -5.51 8.26 30.62
N GLU A 575 -4.85 7.11 30.83
CA GLU A 575 -4.53 6.46 32.12
C GLU A 575 -5.69 6.32 33.15
N ASN A 576 -6.14 5.09 33.42
CA ASN A 576 -6.83 4.64 34.65
C ASN A 576 -8.05 5.45 35.18
N LYS A 577 -8.67 6.33 34.37
CA LYS A 577 -9.86 7.11 34.78
C LYS A 577 -11.19 6.38 34.53
N LEU A 578 -11.27 5.56 33.47
CA LEU A 578 -12.46 4.78 33.11
C LEU A 578 -12.05 3.34 32.77
N ASN A 579 -12.54 2.37 33.53
CA ASN A 579 -12.33 0.94 33.26
C ASN A 579 -13.52 0.43 32.43
N CYS A 580 -13.29 0.13 31.14
CA CYS A 580 -14.38 -0.23 30.24
C CYS A 580 -14.83 -1.70 30.32
N GLY A 581 -14.06 -2.58 30.97
CA GLY A 581 -14.34 -4.03 30.96
C GLY A 581 -13.80 -4.72 29.71
N GLU A 582 -13.90 -6.05 29.65
CA GLU A 582 -13.34 -6.82 28.53
C GLU A 582 -14.03 -6.51 27.19
N HIS A 583 -13.26 -6.56 26.11
CA HIS A 583 -13.70 -6.30 24.73
C HIS A 583 -14.32 -4.92 24.52
N SER A 584 -13.82 -3.94 25.27
CA SER A 584 -14.30 -2.57 25.22
C SER A 584 -13.17 -1.60 25.48
N THR A 585 -13.36 -0.38 24.99
CA THR A 585 -12.33 0.64 24.95
C THR A 585 -12.94 2.01 25.18
N CYS A 586 -12.12 2.94 25.63
CA CYS A 586 -12.55 4.29 25.92
C CYS A 586 -12.63 5.11 24.63
N LEU A 587 -13.73 5.86 24.47
CA LEU A 587 -13.97 6.85 23.43
C LEU A 587 -14.24 8.20 24.10
N VAL A 588 -13.63 9.26 23.59
CA VAL A 588 -13.91 10.63 24.05
C VAL A 588 -15.07 11.22 23.25
N GLU A 589 -16.13 11.62 23.94
CA GLU A 589 -17.34 12.23 23.38
C GLU A 589 -17.67 13.50 24.17
N ASN A 590 -17.66 14.68 23.54
CA ASN A 590 -17.92 15.99 24.20
C ASN A 590 -17.05 16.24 25.46
N ASP A 591 -15.76 15.89 25.39
CA ASP A 591 -14.80 15.92 26.51
C ASP A 591 -15.15 14.97 27.69
N GLU A 592 -16.12 14.06 27.53
CA GLU A 592 -16.43 12.97 28.47
C GLU A 592 -15.91 11.63 27.95
N ALA A 593 -15.51 10.73 28.86
CA ALA A 593 -15.11 9.37 28.51
C ALA A 593 -16.32 8.43 28.51
N LYS A 594 -16.44 7.63 27.45
CA LYS A 594 -17.49 6.64 27.26
C LYS A 594 -16.87 5.32 26.83
N CYS A 595 -17.40 4.21 27.33
CA CYS A 595 -16.97 2.89 26.87
C CYS A 595 -17.72 2.51 25.60
N VAL A 596 -16.99 1.96 24.63
CA VAL A 596 -17.54 1.40 23.39
C VAL A 596 -16.96 0.01 23.18
N CYS A 597 -17.76 -0.90 22.63
CA CYS A 597 -17.26 -2.23 22.31
C CYS A 597 -16.21 -2.19 21.18
N GLU A 598 -15.26 -3.10 21.29
CA GLU A 598 -14.31 -3.42 20.24
C GLU A 598 -15.03 -3.93 18.99
N LYS A 599 -14.32 -3.99 17.86
CA LYS A 599 -14.87 -4.50 16.60
C LYS A 599 -15.33 -5.95 16.78
N GLY A 600 -16.52 -6.26 16.25
CA GLY A 600 -17.14 -7.58 16.38
C GLY A 600 -17.84 -7.81 17.71
N TYR A 601 -17.96 -6.80 18.58
CA TYR A 601 -18.66 -6.91 19.86
C TYR A 601 -19.81 -5.89 19.96
N GLN A 602 -20.83 -6.23 20.75
CA GLN A 602 -21.98 -5.37 21.04
C GLN A 602 -22.33 -5.36 22.52
N PHE A 603 -22.97 -4.29 22.98
CA PHE A 603 -23.41 -4.19 24.37
C PHE A 603 -24.60 -5.12 24.64
N LEU A 604 -24.50 -5.88 25.73
CA LEU A 604 -25.64 -6.49 26.42
C LEU A 604 -25.79 -5.87 27.81
N TYR A 605 -27.03 -5.57 28.18
CA TYR A 605 -27.40 -5.11 29.53
C TYR A 605 -27.84 -6.32 30.34
N ASP A 606 -27.17 -6.59 31.45
CA ASP A 606 -27.59 -7.62 32.39
C ASP A 606 -28.59 -7.03 33.39
N ASP A 607 -29.73 -7.72 33.58
CA ASP A 607 -30.90 -7.27 34.37
C ASP A 607 -30.62 -7.16 35.89
N GLY A 608 -29.38 -7.39 36.34
CA GLY A 608 -29.01 -7.41 37.76
C GLY A 608 -27.85 -6.51 38.19
N THR A 609 -27.01 -6.01 37.27
CA THR A 609 -25.75 -5.31 37.63
C THR A 609 -25.56 -3.93 36.99
N ASN A 610 -26.44 -3.50 36.07
CA ASN A 610 -26.41 -2.17 35.43
C ASN A 610 -25.09 -1.79 34.71
N ALA A 611 -24.12 -2.72 34.59
CA ALA A 611 -22.90 -2.52 33.82
C ALA A 611 -23.05 -3.20 32.45
N PRO A 612 -23.08 -2.44 31.34
CA PRO A 612 -23.14 -3.03 30.01
C PRO A 612 -21.82 -3.77 29.75
N HIS A 613 -21.88 -5.01 29.28
CA HIS A 613 -20.70 -5.80 28.89
C HIS A 613 -20.73 -6.10 27.39
N CYS A 614 -19.55 -6.15 26.80
CA CYS A 614 -19.39 -6.40 25.37
C CYS A 614 -19.38 -7.89 25.11
N VAL A 615 -20.33 -8.36 24.31
CA VAL A 615 -20.39 -9.75 23.84
C VAL A 615 -20.10 -9.83 22.36
N ASP A 616 -19.49 -10.93 21.99
CA ASP A 616 -19.21 -11.27 20.60
C ASP A 616 -20.49 -11.25 19.76
N VAL A 617 -20.43 -10.55 18.62
CA VAL A 617 -21.48 -10.53 17.61
C VAL A 617 -21.30 -11.77 16.78
N ASN A 618 -22.26 -12.69 16.84
CA ASN A 618 -22.20 -13.84 15.97
C ASN A 618 -22.66 -13.48 14.54
N GLU A 619 -21.74 -13.15 13.64
CA GLU A 619 -22.09 -12.73 12.28
C GLU A 619 -22.76 -13.85 11.48
N CYS A 620 -22.46 -15.11 11.79
CA CYS A 620 -23.07 -16.28 11.16
C CYS A 620 -24.56 -16.41 11.50
N ILE A 621 -24.95 -16.12 12.74
CA ILE A 621 -26.36 -16.16 13.18
C ILE A 621 -27.10 -14.90 12.73
N THR A 622 -26.45 -13.75 12.81
CA THR A 622 -27.07 -12.45 12.46
C THR A 622 -27.16 -12.22 10.95
N GLY A 623 -26.49 -13.05 10.13
CA GLY A 623 -26.43 -12.89 8.68
C GLY A 623 -25.56 -11.71 8.24
N GLN A 624 -24.68 -11.22 9.10
CA GLN A 624 -23.77 -10.10 8.81
C GLN A 624 -22.46 -10.54 8.14
N HIS A 625 -22.32 -11.84 7.86
CA HIS A 625 -21.17 -12.40 7.16
C HIS A 625 -21.22 -12.18 5.63
N ARG A 626 -20.05 -12.24 4.98
CA ARG A 626 -19.91 -12.16 3.52
C ARG A 626 -19.34 -13.44 2.90
N CYS A 627 -19.53 -14.57 3.57
CA CYS A 627 -19.14 -15.87 3.02
C CYS A 627 -19.84 -16.17 1.69
N ASN A 628 -19.15 -16.91 0.82
CA ASN A 628 -19.72 -17.43 -0.40
C ASN A 628 -20.96 -18.27 -0.10
N GLN A 629 -21.89 -18.38 -1.06
CA GLN A 629 -23.05 -19.27 -0.94
C GLN A 629 -22.61 -20.74 -0.83
N GLU A 630 -21.47 -21.09 -1.42
CA GLU A 630 -20.84 -22.41 -1.30
C GLU A 630 -19.82 -22.51 -0.17
N ALA A 631 -19.91 -21.62 0.82
CA ALA A 631 -19.13 -21.68 2.05
C ALA A 631 -20.03 -21.84 3.30
N ILE A 632 -19.40 -22.33 4.37
CA ILE A 632 -19.92 -22.41 5.72
C ILE A 632 -19.31 -21.24 6.51
N CYS A 633 -20.16 -20.47 7.17
CA CYS A 633 -19.72 -19.43 8.11
C CYS A 633 -19.40 -20.07 9.46
N LEU A 634 -18.23 -19.73 10.02
CA LEU A 634 -17.79 -20.14 11.34
C LEU A 634 -17.48 -18.90 12.17
N ASN A 635 -18.19 -18.77 13.30
CA ASN A 635 -18.02 -17.63 14.20
C ASN A 635 -16.74 -17.75 15.02
N GLU A 636 -16.03 -16.64 15.19
CA GLU A 636 -14.82 -16.53 16.00
C GLU A 636 -14.93 -15.29 16.90
N PRO A 637 -14.27 -15.23 18.07
CA PRO A 637 -14.38 -14.04 18.92
C PRO A 637 -13.93 -12.76 18.19
N GLY A 638 -14.85 -11.82 18.00
CA GLY A 638 -14.67 -10.54 17.32
C GLY A 638 -14.71 -10.59 15.80
N THR A 639 -15.00 -11.74 15.19
CA THR A 639 -14.99 -11.93 13.72
C THR A 639 -15.67 -13.22 13.27
N TYR A 640 -15.67 -13.50 11.98
CA TYR A 640 -16.02 -14.81 11.44
C TYR A 640 -15.01 -15.23 10.39
N ARG A 641 -14.92 -16.54 10.13
CA ARG A 641 -14.22 -17.10 8.97
C ARG A 641 -15.17 -17.87 8.09
N CYS A 642 -14.87 -17.89 6.80
CA CYS A 642 -15.62 -18.63 5.81
C CYS A 642 -14.81 -19.86 5.38
N GLN A 643 -15.47 -21.00 5.26
CA GLN A 643 -14.85 -22.24 4.80
C GLN A 643 -15.65 -22.83 3.66
N CYS A 644 -15.05 -23.04 2.49
CA CYS A 644 -15.75 -23.67 1.37
C CYS A 644 -16.30 -25.05 1.76
N LYS A 645 -17.50 -25.35 1.29
CA LYS A 645 -18.15 -26.66 1.47
C LYS A 645 -17.34 -27.74 0.75
N SER A 646 -17.55 -29.00 1.14
CA SER A 646 -16.89 -30.14 0.48
C SER A 646 -17.19 -30.16 -1.02
N GLY A 647 -16.15 -30.39 -1.83
CA GLY A 647 -16.23 -30.32 -3.29
C GLY A 647 -16.02 -28.91 -3.87
N PHE A 648 -15.67 -27.94 -3.01
CA PHE A 648 -15.26 -26.60 -3.41
C PHE A 648 -13.95 -26.20 -2.72
N ARG A 649 -13.13 -25.40 -3.40
CA ARG A 649 -11.87 -24.85 -2.88
C ARG A 649 -11.84 -23.33 -3.02
N GLY A 650 -11.17 -22.67 -2.08
CA GLY A 650 -10.99 -21.23 -2.08
C GLY A 650 -10.82 -20.70 -0.65
N ASP A 651 -10.95 -19.38 -0.49
CA ASP A 651 -10.80 -18.67 0.78
C ASP A 651 -12.10 -18.58 1.58
N GLY A 652 -13.18 -19.19 1.09
CA GLY A 652 -14.50 -19.16 1.71
C GLY A 652 -15.35 -17.94 1.32
N HIS A 653 -14.75 -16.88 0.79
CA HIS A 653 -15.48 -15.77 0.16
C HIS A 653 -15.65 -16.01 -1.34
N ILE A 654 -14.67 -16.69 -1.93
CA ILE A 654 -14.71 -17.28 -3.26
C ILE A 654 -14.55 -18.79 -3.07
N CYS A 655 -15.49 -19.56 -3.63
CA CYS A 655 -15.45 -21.02 -3.60
C CYS A 655 -15.72 -21.52 -5.01
N GLU A 656 -14.74 -22.23 -5.57
CA GLU A 656 -14.78 -22.80 -6.91
C GLU A 656 -14.92 -24.32 -6.80
N SER A 657 -15.71 -24.92 -7.69
CA SER A 657 -15.96 -26.37 -7.66
C SER A 657 -14.68 -27.14 -8.00
N GLU A 658 -14.42 -28.23 -7.29
CA GLU A 658 -13.27 -29.11 -7.54
C GLU A 658 -13.51 -30.10 -8.72
N PHE A 659 -14.50 -29.88 -9.58
CA PHE A 659 -14.89 -30.81 -10.66
C PHE A 659 -15.18 -30.13 -12.01
#